data_AF-A0A5N6GJE2-F1
#
_entry.id   AF-A0A5N6GJE2-F1
#
_cell.length_a   1.000
_cell.length_b   1.000
_cell.length_c   1.000
_cell.angle_alpha   90.00
_cell.angle_beta   90.00
_cell.angle_gamma   90.00
#
_symmetry.space_group_name_H-M   'P 1'
#
loop_
_entity.id
_entity.type
_entity.pdbx_description
1 polymer ?
#
loop_
_entity_poly.entity_id
_entity_poly.type
_entity_poly.pdbx_seq_one_letter_code
_entity_poly.pdbx_strand_id
1 'polypeptide(L)'
;MQSHLTRRVFRAILNNEPLSSSKCRHRLLQNLQIYRSRGPVVTSTYHLQRREFFAFSVGPSTTPQPATLPSEAGLKPMSDLMRAMRDKSRGPAVSVLAKAFQDFFAARADIPGVITGFQARLLVVTWKHLRANEGDLDPEDWKLIFSTENLENVLFVLSQAKCLPESREVIQRLARYVFLELCADHGFGPNHIGRPALIAYINIQALNGNPEGARHVVEKFWNRLSKTNPSPWLTVMKGFAINEDRRLLRRTTESLHDFGIKFDPASHEELLKVLIGQDLLAAVKIMYECPLFDGWEPTLATKEAVIEYAILRSETAWAEPIFESLSQRPITETMSITLLWEAAHGQDSSAVVEKIRILMQNNPEAKASLTIGCVNNLMAYANFTNKPQLTAEYAAMIPRWGLQPNSQSHLLELESYIQAGDVEKTLGHVRGLHDINDMASENMSLMNKLITMLCLSGQGDAVFDQVSAFLDPLFENNVRLEPETLAALTHMLLYRRDWEGASDLLRPRLALYDDEGRSKIRKALTEYILDLNQDGADAWEVYGLLQLAFPEASVSTRTDIMTAFYRRNRSDLAYLVFGHMRQAEDFARRPKPDTYTKCFRWIARTRDAEHLVLVHNMLKLDVEVDLNTKLLNGLMLAYAACDMPEKSMEVFRQILQSDEGPTHKTVAIFFKLCGKHHNGTQEAMKMMQKVKLLEIEVDRRLYMAFVEALAAQCEFDLAVEAIDKMHSETGYLPNYNSIGLFYNAVPYQYWKDEVEKWAREKYPELWAQLSEIERTEEEEGLKFNITGYEVVV
;
A
#
# COMPACT_ATOMS: atom_id res chain seq x y z
N MET A 1 4.75 -68.25 9.75
CA MET A 1 4.85 -67.16 8.74
C MET A 1 4.51 -65.86 9.44
N GLN A 2 5.51 -65.04 9.77
CA GLN A 2 5.30 -63.72 10.41
C GLN A 2 5.21 -62.65 9.31
N SER A 3 4.18 -61.79 9.37
CA SER A 3 3.84 -60.82 8.33
C SER A 3 4.73 -59.57 8.38
N HIS A 4 5.38 -59.21 7.27
CA HIS A 4 6.25 -58.03 7.11
C HIS A 4 5.51 -56.71 6.83
N LEU A 5 4.34 -56.48 7.43
CA LEU A 5 3.60 -55.22 7.26
C LEU A 5 3.81 -54.34 8.48
N THR A 6 4.52 -53.21 8.30
CA THR A 6 4.82 -52.27 9.37
C THR A 6 3.60 -51.40 9.72
N ARG A 7 3.54 -50.95 10.98
CA ARG A 7 2.48 -50.09 11.55
C ARG A 7 2.17 -48.83 10.72
N ARG A 8 3.14 -48.38 9.91
CA ARG A 8 3.03 -47.22 9.01
C ARG A 8 2.12 -47.50 7.81
N VAL A 9 2.12 -48.73 7.29
CA VAL A 9 1.24 -49.16 6.19
C VAL A 9 -0.22 -49.22 6.66
N PHE A 10 -0.47 -49.76 7.86
CA PHE A 10 -1.82 -49.79 8.43
C PHE A 10 -2.36 -48.39 8.71
N ARG A 11 -1.53 -47.44 9.17
CA ARG A 11 -1.97 -46.05 9.36
C ARG A 11 -2.27 -45.35 8.05
N ALA A 12 -1.47 -45.55 7.00
CA ALA A 12 -1.73 -44.95 5.70
C ALA A 12 -3.03 -45.49 5.06
N ILE A 13 -3.32 -46.79 5.22
CA ILE A 13 -4.57 -47.41 4.77
C ILE A 13 -5.78 -46.87 5.56
N LEU A 14 -5.66 -46.74 6.89
CA LEU A 14 -6.74 -46.22 7.73
C LEU A 14 -7.03 -44.74 7.50
N ASN A 15 -6.00 -43.95 7.15
CA ASN A 15 -6.13 -42.52 6.90
C ASN A 15 -6.32 -42.16 5.41
N ASN A 16 -6.37 -43.15 4.51
CA ASN A 16 -6.45 -42.94 3.06
C ASN A 16 -5.31 -42.07 2.50
N GLU A 17 -4.11 -42.18 3.08
CA GLU A 17 -2.90 -41.44 2.68
C GLU A 17 -2.04 -42.28 1.72
N PRO A 18 -1.43 -41.68 0.67
CA PRO A 18 -0.57 -42.43 -0.26
C PRO A 18 0.78 -42.80 0.38
N LEU A 19 1.20 -44.06 0.22
CA LEU A 19 2.51 -44.56 0.68
C LEU A 19 3.61 -44.17 -0.31
N SER A 20 4.53 -43.30 0.10
CA SER A 20 5.71 -42.92 -0.71
C SER A 20 6.94 -43.74 -0.33
N SER A 21 7.64 -44.29 -1.34
CA SER A 21 8.93 -44.98 -1.17
C SER A 21 10.08 -44.11 -1.68
N SER A 22 11.22 -44.13 -0.99
CA SER A 22 12.36 -43.21 -1.17
C SER A 22 13.24 -43.46 -2.41
N LYS A 23 12.79 -44.21 -3.42
CA LYS A 23 13.63 -44.64 -4.56
C LYS A 23 13.23 -44.10 -5.95
N CYS A 24 12.44 -43.04 -6.06
CA CYS A 24 12.22 -42.37 -7.36
C CYS A 24 12.69 -40.92 -7.35
N ARG A 25 13.87 -40.68 -7.95
CA ARG A 25 14.37 -39.35 -8.35
C ARG A 25 13.74 -39.01 -9.70
N HIS A 26 12.95 -37.94 -9.72
CA HIS A 26 12.37 -37.18 -10.85
C HIS A 26 10.89 -36.91 -10.61
N ARG A 27 10.58 -35.84 -9.87
CA ARG A 27 9.29 -35.15 -9.97
C ARG A 27 9.52 -33.64 -9.93
N LEU A 28 9.42 -33.06 -11.13
CA LEU A 28 9.00 -31.69 -11.39
C LEU A 28 7.67 -31.41 -10.67
N LEU A 29 7.50 -30.17 -10.22
CA LEU A 29 6.27 -29.64 -9.64
C LEU A 29 5.13 -29.68 -10.66
N GLN A 30 4.37 -30.78 -10.64
CA GLN A 30 2.97 -30.79 -11.05
C GLN A 30 2.15 -31.09 -9.80
N ASN A 31 1.81 -30.03 -9.06
CA ASN A 31 0.61 -30.00 -8.21
C ASN A 31 -0.27 -28.85 -8.69
N LEU A 32 -0.58 -28.83 -9.98
CA LEU A 32 -1.85 -28.28 -10.46
C LEU A 32 -2.90 -29.33 -10.13
N GLN A 33 -3.83 -29.00 -9.22
CA GLN A 33 -5.03 -29.80 -9.04
C GLN A 33 -5.81 -29.83 -10.36
N ILE A 34 -5.75 -30.98 -11.03
CA ILE A 34 -6.56 -31.25 -12.20
C ILE A 34 -8.03 -31.34 -11.78
N TYR A 35 -8.83 -30.44 -12.36
CA TYR A 35 -10.23 -30.61 -12.76
C TYR A 35 -10.86 -31.95 -12.35
N ARG A 36 -11.79 -31.92 -11.40
CA ARG A 36 -12.90 -32.88 -11.36
C ARG A 36 -14.17 -32.16 -11.78
N SER A 37 -14.63 -32.48 -13.00
CA SER A 37 -15.99 -32.19 -13.41
C SER A 37 -16.96 -32.91 -12.46
N ARG A 38 -17.83 -32.13 -11.80
CA ARG A 38 -19.07 -32.68 -11.24
C ARG A 38 -20.18 -32.39 -12.25
N GLY A 39 -20.59 -33.45 -12.96
CA GLY A 39 -21.85 -33.46 -13.70
C GLY A 39 -23.06 -33.32 -12.75
N PRO A 40 -24.23 -32.94 -13.30
CA PRO A 40 -25.34 -32.40 -12.54
C PRO A 40 -26.12 -33.52 -11.84
N VAL A 41 -26.46 -33.32 -10.57
CA VAL A 41 -27.50 -34.10 -9.88
C VAL A 41 -28.64 -33.17 -9.53
N VAL A 42 -29.72 -33.32 -10.27
CA VAL A 42 -31.05 -32.79 -9.97
C VAL A 42 -31.64 -33.61 -8.82
N THR A 43 -32.06 -32.96 -7.73
CA THR A 43 -33.19 -33.36 -6.86
C THR A 43 -33.60 -32.14 -6.03
N SER A 44 -34.70 -31.50 -6.39
CA SER A 44 -36.01 -31.59 -5.70
C SER A 44 -36.13 -30.78 -4.41
N THR A 45 -36.76 -29.62 -4.57
CA THR A 45 -37.65 -28.90 -3.65
C THR A 45 -38.08 -29.64 -2.38
N TYR A 46 -37.63 -29.14 -1.22
CA TYR A 46 -38.45 -29.04 -0.01
C TYR A 46 -38.22 -27.67 0.64
N HIS A 47 -39.26 -26.85 0.60
CA HIS A 47 -39.37 -25.61 1.34
C HIS A 47 -39.31 -25.88 2.84
N LEU A 48 -38.27 -25.38 3.51
CA LEU A 48 -38.32 -25.04 4.92
C LEU A 48 -38.08 -23.53 5.03
N GLN A 49 -39.19 -22.82 5.09
CA GLN A 49 -39.28 -21.38 5.25
C GLN A 49 -38.77 -21.00 6.65
N ARG A 50 -37.54 -20.49 6.75
CA ARG A 50 -37.13 -19.63 7.86
C ARG A 50 -37.06 -18.20 7.32
N ARG A 51 -37.92 -17.33 7.84
CA ARG A 51 -37.92 -15.90 7.54
C ARG A 51 -36.72 -15.26 8.23
N GLU A 52 -35.68 -14.96 7.47
CA GLU A 52 -34.60 -14.05 7.89
C GLU A 52 -34.73 -12.76 7.08
N PHE A 53 -34.82 -11.63 7.78
CA PHE A 53 -35.32 -10.36 7.23
C PHE A 53 -34.30 -9.54 6.43
N PHE A 54 -33.08 -10.05 6.20
CA PHE A 54 -32.06 -9.40 5.36
C PHE A 54 -31.13 -10.46 4.74
N ALA A 55 -31.19 -10.63 3.42
CA ALA A 55 -30.38 -11.61 2.70
C ALA A 55 -29.00 -11.04 2.34
N PHE A 56 -28.07 -11.04 3.31
CA PHE A 56 -26.64 -10.80 3.06
C PHE A 56 -25.75 -11.62 4.00
N SER A 57 -26.14 -12.86 4.29
CA SER A 57 -25.36 -13.80 5.07
C SER A 57 -24.60 -14.75 4.15
N VAL A 58 -23.57 -14.25 3.48
CA VAL A 58 -22.40 -15.11 3.19
C VAL A 58 -21.53 -15.02 4.44
N GLY A 59 -21.78 -15.92 5.39
CA GLY A 59 -20.89 -16.07 6.54
C GLY A 59 -19.46 -16.33 6.05
N PRO A 60 -18.41 -15.95 6.81
CA PRO A 60 -17.05 -16.27 6.43
C PRO A 60 -16.96 -17.78 6.24
N SER A 61 -16.62 -18.19 5.01
CA SER A 61 -16.34 -19.59 4.73
C SER A 61 -15.26 -20.03 5.70
N THR A 62 -15.54 -21.10 6.45
CA THR A 62 -14.55 -21.79 7.28
C THR A 62 -13.50 -22.41 6.36
N THR A 63 -12.54 -21.59 5.93
CA THR A 63 -11.28 -22.07 5.37
C THR A 63 -10.40 -22.58 6.52
N PRO A 64 -9.73 -23.72 6.36
CA PRO A 64 -8.82 -24.25 7.37
C PRO A 64 -7.73 -23.21 7.67
N GLN A 65 -7.35 -23.07 8.94
CA GLN A 65 -6.26 -22.17 9.36
C GLN A 65 -4.99 -22.50 8.57
N PRO A 66 -4.43 -21.56 7.80
CA PRO A 66 -3.16 -21.77 7.11
C PRO A 66 -2.01 -21.76 8.12
N ALA A 67 -0.90 -22.39 7.76
CA ALA A 67 0.33 -22.40 8.54
C ALA A 67 0.76 -20.95 8.84
N THR A 68 0.62 -20.52 10.09
CA THR A 68 1.13 -19.23 10.56
C THR A 68 2.63 -19.17 10.30
N LEU A 69 3.09 -18.14 9.58
CA LEU A 69 4.52 -17.92 9.44
C LEU A 69 5.13 -17.73 10.84
N PRO A 70 6.39 -18.16 11.06
CA PRO A 70 7.09 -17.92 12.33
C PRO A 70 7.06 -16.44 12.76
N SER A 71 7.07 -15.52 11.79
CA SER A 71 6.98 -14.08 12.00
C SER A 71 5.61 -13.59 12.50
N GLU A 72 4.54 -14.37 12.39
CA GLU A 72 3.20 -14.03 12.89
C GLU A 72 2.86 -14.66 14.25
N ALA A 73 3.78 -15.47 14.81
CA ALA A 73 3.60 -16.12 16.10
C ALA A 73 3.24 -15.10 17.20
N GLY A 74 2.12 -15.35 17.89
CA GLY A 74 1.64 -14.53 18.99
C GLY A 74 0.91 -13.22 18.62
N LEU A 75 0.90 -12.77 17.35
CA LEU A 75 0.36 -11.45 16.99
C LEU A 75 -1.17 -11.35 17.08
N LYS A 76 -1.89 -12.44 16.79
CA LYS A 76 -3.36 -12.44 16.75
C LYS A 76 -3.99 -12.17 18.13
N PRO A 77 -3.64 -12.91 19.21
CA PRO A 77 -4.15 -12.60 20.55
C PRO A 77 -3.83 -11.19 21.03
N MET A 78 -2.62 -10.68 20.73
CA MET A 78 -2.24 -9.31 21.08
C MET A 78 -3.07 -8.26 20.32
N SER A 79 -3.38 -8.52 19.04
CA SER A 79 -4.23 -7.64 18.22
C SER A 79 -5.67 -7.62 18.74
N ASP A 80 -6.18 -8.77 19.15
CA ASP A 80 -7.52 -8.90 19.72
C ASP A 80 -7.64 -8.16 21.07
N LEU A 81 -6.58 -8.14 21.89
CA LEU A 81 -6.53 -7.31 23.09
C LEU A 81 -6.65 -5.82 22.76
N MET A 82 -5.88 -5.32 21.80
CA MET A 82 -5.92 -3.90 21.42
C MET A 82 -7.30 -3.50 20.87
N ARG A 83 -7.94 -4.38 20.09
CA ARG A 83 -9.33 -4.20 19.64
C ARG A 83 -10.29 -4.16 20.82
N ALA A 84 -10.20 -5.13 21.73
CA ALA A 84 -11.08 -5.20 22.90
C ALA A 84 -10.97 -3.97 23.81
N MET A 85 -9.76 -3.41 23.98
CA MET A 85 -9.56 -2.17 24.73
C MET A 85 -10.20 -0.96 24.04
N ARG A 86 -10.19 -0.89 22.71
CA ARG A 86 -10.83 0.18 21.94
C ARG A 86 -12.36 0.09 22.03
N ASP A 87 -12.88 -1.12 21.94
CA ASP A 87 -14.32 -1.40 21.91
C ASP A 87 -14.93 -1.53 23.31
N LYS A 88 -14.10 -1.45 24.36
CA LYS A 88 -14.46 -1.70 25.76
C LYS A 88 -15.15 -3.06 25.96
N SER A 89 -14.70 -4.06 25.23
CA SER A 89 -15.24 -5.43 25.26
C SER A 89 -14.32 -6.37 26.06
N ARG A 90 -14.77 -7.61 26.28
CA ARG A 90 -13.98 -8.62 27.00
C ARG A 90 -12.81 -9.08 26.13
N GLY A 91 -11.59 -8.83 26.60
CA GLY A 91 -10.36 -9.25 25.93
C GLY A 91 -10.03 -10.75 26.09
N PRO A 92 -8.96 -11.21 25.42
CA PRO A 92 -8.42 -12.56 25.57
C PRO A 92 -8.00 -12.86 27.02
N ALA A 93 -7.95 -14.13 27.40
CA ALA A 93 -7.45 -14.53 28.72
C ALA A 93 -5.96 -14.17 28.91
N VAL A 94 -5.59 -13.80 30.13
CA VAL A 94 -4.23 -13.31 30.46
C VAL A 94 -3.16 -14.38 30.19
N SER A 95 -3.46 -15.66 30.42
CA SER A 95 -2.58 -16.80 30.09
C SER A 95 -2.34 -16.97 28.59
N VAL A 96 -3.36 -16.71 27.75
CA VAL A 96 -3.23 -16.74 26.29
C VAL A 96 -2.33 -15.60 25.80
N LEU A 97 -2.44 -14.43 26.43
CA LEU A 97 -1.58 -13.28 26.14
C LEU A 97 -0.14 -13.53 26.60
N ALA A 98 0.05 -14.19 27.74
CA ALA A 98 1.36 -14.57 28.27
C ALA A 98 2.12 -15.46 27.27
N LYS A 99 1.46 -16.52 26.83
CA LYS A 99 2.00 -17.44 25.81
C LYS A 99 2.25 -16.73 24.48
N ALA A 100 1.30 -15.90 24.03
CA ALA A 100 1.45 -15.15 22.79
C ALA A 100 2.66 -14.19 22.81
N PHE A 101 2.93 -13.56 23.94
CA PHE A 101 4.11 -12.70 24.11
C PHE A 101 5.40 -13.52 24.03
N GLN A 102 5.45 -14.69 24.70
CA GLN A 102 6.61 -15.59 24.63
C GLN A 102 6.84 -16.12 23.22
N ASP A 103 5.80 -16.62 22.55
CA ASP A 103 5.87 -17.20 21.20
C ASP A 103 6.44 -16.18 20.20
N PHE A 104 6.10 -14.89 20.36
CA PHE A 104 6.62 -13.82 19.51
C PHE A 104 8.15 -13.67 19.59
N PHE A 105 8.73 -13.73 20.79
CA PHE A 105 10.18 -13.60 20.99
C PHE A 105 10.92 -14.91 20.72
N ALA A 106 10.33 -16.05 21.08
CA ALA A 106 10.91 -17.37 20.78
C ALA A 106 11.08 -17.57 19.27
N ALA A 107 10.07 -17.21 18.47
CA ALA A 107 10.15 -17.32 17.01
C ALA A 107 11.19 -16.38 16.36
N ARG A 108 11.63 -15.33 17.07
CA ARG A 108 12.59 -14.32 16.58
C ARG A 108 13.97 -14.43 17.22
N ALA A 109 14.20 -15.43 18.07
CA ALA A 109 15.51 -15.70 18.65
C ALA A 109 16.51 -16.19 17.60
N ASP A 110 16.05 -17.07 16.68
CA ASP A 110 16.89 -17.64 15.63
C ASP A 110 17.04 -16.71 14.41
N ILE A 111 15.94 -16.05 14.01
CA ILE A 111 15.90 -15.15 12.85
C ILE A 111 15.38 -13.78 13.31
N PRO A 112 16.28 -12.85 13.67
CA PRO A 112 15.89 -11.51 14.11
C PRO A 112 15.25 -10.75 12.93
N GLY A 113 13.93 -10.61 12.97
CA GLY A 113 13.14 -9.96 11.93
C GLY A 113 13.07 -8.42 12.04
N VAL A 114 12.18 -7.82 11.26
CA VAL A 114 11.84 -6.39 11.33
C VAL A 114 10.68 -6.18 12.31
N ILE A 115 10.77 -5.16 13.18
CA ILE A 115 9.68 -4.79 14.10
C ILE A 115 8.99 -3.51 13.61
N THR A 116 7.71 -3.66 13.23
CA THR A 116 6.87 -2.55 12.75
C THR A 116 6.32 -1.71 13.91
N GLY A 117 5.86 -0.48 13.61
CA GLY A 117 5.21 0.39 14.60
C GLY A 117 3.97 -0.26 15.23
N PHE A 118 3.19 -0.99 14.44
CA PHE A 118 2.04 -1.76 14.92
C PHE A 118 2.45 -2.87 15.90
N GLN A 119 3.43 -3.70 15.53
CA GLN A 119 3.94 -4.77 16.40
C GLN A 119 4.52 -4.22 17.71
N ALA A 120 5.28 -3.13 17.64
CA ALA A 120 5.81 -2.48 18.85
C ALA A 120 4.69 -1.98 19.79
N ARG A 121 3.61 -1.40 19.24
CA ARG A 121 2.45 -0.99 20.03
C ARG A 121 1.75 -2.18 20.68
N LEU A 122 1.57 -3.29 19.95
CA LEU A 122 1.02 -4.52 20.50
C LEU A 122 1.85 -5.02 21.68
N LEU A 123 3.17 -5.10 21.54
CA LEU A 123 4.06 -5.58 22.61
C LEU A 123 3.97 -4.72 23.87
N VAL A 124 3.98 -3.40 23.74
CA VAL A 124 3.88 -2.49 24.90
C VAL A 124 2.52 -2.56 25.58
N VAL A 125 1.43 -2.63 24.80
CA VAL A 125 0.07 -2.74 25.34
C VAL A 125 -0.08 -4.07 26.08
N THR A 126 0.37 -5.17 25.48
CA THR A 126 0.35 -6.50 26.09
C THR A 126 1.19 -6.52 27.37
N TRP A 127 2.42 -5.99 27.36
CA TRP A 127 3.26 -5.89 28.57
C TRP A 127 2.57 -5.14 29.71
N LYS A 128 1.98 -3.97 29.43
CA LYS A 128 1.26 -3.18 30.44
C LYS A 128 0.03 -3.92 30.97
N HIS A 129 -0.70 -4.62 30.11
CA HIS A 129 -1.88 -5.39 30.49
C HIS A 129 -1.51 -6.58 31.38
N LEU A 130 -0.44 -7.32 31.03
CA LEU A 130 0.07 -8.43 31.84
C LEU A 130 0.52 -7.97 33.23
N ARG A 131 1.19 -6.81 33.34
CA ARG A 131 1.58 -6.24 34.63
C ARG A 131 0.40 -5.72 35.46
N ALA A 132 -0.61 -5.14 34.82
CA ALA A 132 -1.79 -4.65 35.52
C ALA A 132 -2.62 -5.80 36.15
N ASN A 133 -2.56 -6.99 35.56
CA ASN A 133 -3.31 -8.18 35.97
C ASN A 133 -2.41 -9.26 36.59
N GLU A 134 -1.37 -8.87 37.32
CA GLU A 134 -0.44 -9.78 38.01
C GLU A 134 -1.16 -10.79 38.92
N GLY A 135 -2.21 -10.35 39.61
CA GLY A 135 -2.99 -11.21 40.52
C GLY A 135 -3.84 -12.28 39.83
N ASP A 136 -4.07 -12.17 38.52
CA ASP A 136 -4.89 -13.10 37.72
C ASP A 136 -4.03 -14.13 36.94
N LEU A 137 -2.70 -14.06 37.08
CA LEU A 137 -1.75 -14.96 36.41
C LEU A 137 -1.39 -16.13 37.32
N ASP A 138 -1.41 -17.34 36.74
CA ASP A 138 -0.87 -18.51 37.41
C ASP A 138 0.65 -18.35 37.60
N PRO A 139 1.25 -18.88 38.70
CA PRO A 139 2.68 -18.74 38.96
C PRO A 139 3.59 -19.28 37.85
N GLU A 140 3.12 -20.28 37.10
CA GLU A 140 3.82 -20.83 35.94
C GLU A 140 3.82 -19.85 34.75
N ASP A 141 2.68 -19.22 34.45
CA ASP A 141 2.56 -18.20 33.40
C ASP A 141 3.33 -16.92 33.76
N TRP A 142 3.41 -16.58 35.04
CA TRP A 142 4.24 -15.48 35.52
C TRP A 142 5.73 -15.74 35.26
N LYS A 143 6.22 -16.92 35.63
CA LYS A 143 7.61 -17.34 35.35
C LYS A 143 7.90 -17.45 33.86
N LEU A 144 6.90 -17.79 33.05
CA LEU A 144 7.03 -17.89 31.60
C LEU A 144 7.41 -16.56 30.94
N ILE A 145 7.07 -15.40 31.53
CA ILE A 145 7.41 -14.09 30.96
C ILE A 145 8.50 -13.38 31.76
N PHE A 146 8.38 -13.40 33.10
CA PHE A 146 9.19 -12.58 34.01
C PHE A 146 10.40 -13.33 34.58
N SER A 147 10.78 -14.49 34.03
CA SER A 147 12.07 -15.10 34.36
C SER A 147 13.24 -14.26 33.83
N THR A 148 14.38 -14.32 34.51
CA THR A 148 15.59 -13.62 34.09
C THR A 148 16.01 -14.00 32.67
N GLU A 149 15.96 -15.28 32.33
CA GLU A 149 16.31 -15.80 30.99
C GLU A 149 15.41 -15.23 29.89
N ASN A 150 14.09 -15.16 30.13
CA ASN A 150 13.16 -14.62 29.13
C ASN A 150 13.28 -13.11 28.96
N LEU A 151 13.50 -12.37 30.06
CA LEU A 151 13.73 -10.92 30.00
C LEU A 151 15.06 -10.59 29.28
N GLU A 152 16.11 -11.38 29.49
CA GLU A 152 17.37 -11.25 28.74
C GLU A 152 17.17 -11.59 27.25
N ASN A 153 16.40 -12.63 26.93
CA ASN A 153 16.06 -13.00 25.56
C ASN A 153 15.26 -11.88 24.85
N VAL A 154 14.29 -11.26 25.54
CA VAL A 154 13.54 -10.10 25.01
C VAL A 154 14.51 -8.97 24.64
N LEU A 155 15.45 -8.62 25.52
CA LEU A 155 16.45 -7.59 25.21
C LEU A 155 17.36 -8.01 24.05
N PHE A 156 17.78 -9.27 24.00
CA PHE A 156 18.60 -9.79 22.91
C PHE A 156 17.88 -9.64 21.55
N VAL A 157 16.66 -10.16 21.44
CA VAL A 157 15.86 -10.08 20.20
C VAL A 157 15.62 -8.63 19.78
N LEU A 158 15.25 -7.75 20.72
CA LEU A 158 15.03 -6.32 20.41
C LEU A 158 16.33 -5.61 19.95
N SER A 159 17.49 -6.06 20.41
CA SER A 159 18.78 -5.48 20.01
C SER A 159 19.24 -5.93 18.62
N GLN A 160 18.86 -7.13 18.18
CA GLN A 160 19.20 -7.68 16.87
C GLN A 160 18.18 -7.29 15.80
N ALA A 161 16.92 -7.04 16.19
CA ALA A 161 15.85 -6.71 15.26
C ALA A 161 16.02 -5.32 14.63
N LYS A 162 15.78 -5.22 13.32
CA LYS A 162 15.73 -3.93 12.62
C LYS A 162 14.44 -3.20 12.97
N CYS A 163 14.55 -2.08 13.67
CA CYS A 163 13.43 -1.25 14.11
C CYS A 163 13.14 -0.15 13.08
N LEU A 164 11.90 -0.08 12.58
CA LEU A 164 11.46 1.04 11.73
C LEU A 164 11.42 2.35 12.53
N PRO A 165 11.59 3.53 11.90
CA PRO A 165 11.63 4.82 12.61
C PRO A 165 10.47 5.04 13.59
N GLU A 166 9.25 4.68 13.19
CA GLU A 166 8.04 4.81 14.01
C GLU A 166 8.01 3.90 15.25
N SER A 167 8.73 2.78 15.23
CA SER A 167 8.74 1.81 16.33
C SER A 167 9.83 2.12 17.37
N ARG A 168 10.83 2.94 17.04
CA ARG A 168 12.01 3.22 17.88
C ARG A 168 11.65 3.65 19.29
N GLU A 169 10.82 4.69 19.45
CA GLU A 169 10.43 5.17 20.78
C GLU A 169 9.65 4.13 21.59
N VAL A 170 8.75 3.39 20.94
CA VAL A 170 7.88 2.41 21.60
C VAL A 170 8.71 1.22 22.09
N ILE A 171 9.65 0.74 21.27
CA ILE A 171 10.59 -0.32 21.62
C ILE A 171 11.53 0.13 22.73
N GLN A 172 12.02 1.37 22.68
CA GLN A 172 12.85 1.93 23.74
C GLN A 172 12.13 1.94 25.09
N ARG A 173 10.84 2.30 25.12
CA ARG A 173 9.99 2.24 26.33
C ARG A 173 9.82 0.80 26.82
N LEU A 174 9.55 -0.15 25.91
CA LEU A 174 9.44 -1.57 26.26
C LEU A 174 10.74 -2.08 26.89
N ALA A 175 11.88 -1.84 26.24
CA ALA A 175 13.18 -2.27 26.73
C ALA A 175 13.49 -1.65 28.09
N ARG A 176 13.08 -0.39 28.34
CA ARG A 176 13.21 0.25 29.66
C ARG A 176 12.35 -0.47 30.71
N TYR A 177 11.12 -0.86 30.40
CA TYR A 177 10.29 -1.63 31.34
C TYR A 177 10.91 -2.99 31.67
N VAL A 178 11.38 -3.71 30.65
CA VAL A 178 12.06 -5.01 30.81
C VAL A 178 13.34 -4.86 31.64
N PHE A 179 14.16 -3.85 31.37
CA PHE A 179 15.39 -3.59 32.10
C PHE A 179 15.13 -3.19 33.55
N LEU A 180 14.10 -2.37 33.81
CA LEU A 180 13.69 -2.04 35.17
C LEU A 180 13.23 -3.28 35.93
N GLU A 181 12.53 -4.21 35.28
CA GLU A 181 12.11 -5.47 35.89
C GLU A 181 13.30 -6.36 36.25
N LEU A 182 14.28 -6.50 35.34
CA LEU A 182 15.56 -7.16 35.63
C LEU A 182 16.31 -6.51 36.80
N CYS A 183 16.09 -5.22 37.05
CA CYS A 183 16.66 -4.49 38.19
C CYS A 183 15.77 -4.48 39.44
N ALA A 184 14.50 -4.90 39.35
CA ALA A 184 13.48 -4.69 40.39
C ALA A 184 13.56 -5.69 41.54
N ASP A 185 14.23 -6.83 41.34
CA ASP A 185 14.60 -7.72 42.43
C ASP A 185 15.37 -6.93 43.50
N HIS A 186 14.78 -6.86 44.68
CA HIS A 186 15.21 -6.08 45.84
C HIS A 186 16.55 -6.52 46.47
N GLY A 187 17.56 -6.92 45.67
CA GLY A 187 18.95 -7.01 46.13
C GLY A 187 19.27 -8.13 47.11
N PHE A 188 18.51 -9.23 47.15
CA PHE A 188 18.83 -10.39 48.01
C PHE A 188 19.03 -11.73 47.26
N GLY A 189 19.52 -11.65 46.02
CA GLY A 189 20.07 -12.77 45.26
C GLY A 189 21.19 -12.31 44.30
N PRO A 190 22.07 -13.21 43.82
CA PRO A 190 23.15 -12.88 42.90
C PRO A 190 22.57 -12.59 41.51
N ASN A 191 21.94 -11.43 41.35
CA ASN A 191 21.39 -10.94 40.09
C ASN A 191 22.52 -10.51 39.16
N HIS A 192 23.13 -11.54 38.62
CA HIS A 192 24.06 -11.51 37.53
C HIS A 192 23.25 -11.23 36.26
N ILE A 193 22.84 -9.97 36.06
CA ILE A 193 22.46 -9.53 34.70
C ILE A 193 23.64 -9.91 33.80
N GLY A 194 23.37 -10.69 32.77
CA GLY A 194 24.37 -11.12 31.82
C GLY A 194 25.04 -9.90 31.18
N ARG A 195 26.35 -9.98 30.94
CA ARG A 195 27.03 -8.98 30.10
C ARG A 195 26.34 -8.81 28.73
N PRO A 196 25.85 -9.88 28.06
CA PRO A 196 25.10 -9.75 26.81
C PRO A 196 23.82 -8.92 26.94
N ALA A 197 23.07 -9.07 28.04
CA ALA A 197 21.84 -8.32 28.26
C ALA A 197 22.10 -6.81 28.50
N LEU A 198 23.19 -6.48 29.20
CA LEU A 198 23.63 -5.08 29.34
C LEU A 198 24.01 -4.47 27.99
N ILE A 199 24.78 -5.18 27.17
CA ILE A 199 25.17 -4.73 25.82
C ILE A 199 23.92 -4.56 24.94
N ALA A 200 23.00 -5.52 24.97
CA ALA A 200 21.75 -5.47 24.23
C ALA A 200 20.93 -4.23 24.60
N TYR A 201 20.78 -3.94 25.90
CA TYR A 201 20.07 -2.75 26.36
C TYR A 201 20.76 -1.43 25.94
N ILE A 202 22.09 -1.37 26.03
CA ILE A 202 22.89 -0.22 25.57
C ILE A 202 22.68 0.01 24.08
N ASN A 203 22.74 -1.04 23.26
CA ASN A 203 22.51 -0.97 21.82
C ASN A 203 21.10 -0.47 21.50
N ILE A 204 20.07 -0.98 22.19
CA ILE A 204 18.68 -0.54 22.01
C ILE A 204 18.54 0.95 22.34
N GLN A 205 19.07 1.42 23.47
CA GLN A 205 18.93 2.82 23.88
C GLN A 205 19.70 3.76 22.93
N ALA A 206 20.94 3.41 22.56
CA ALA A 206 21.76 4.25 21.70
C ALA A 206 21.23 4.36 20.26
N LEU A 207 20.80 3.24 19.66
CA LEU A 207 20.38 3.20 18.26
C LEU A 207 18.93 3.65 18.05
N ASN A 208 18.08 3.64 19.09
CA ASN A 208 16.69 4.08 19.02
C ASN A 208 16.45 5.49 19.59
N GLY A 209 17.49 6.31 19.73
CA GLY A 209 17.36 7.75 19.98
C GLY A 209 17.61 8.24 21.41
N ASN A 210 18.11 7.39 22.31
CA ASN A 210 18.48 7.77 23.69
C ASN A 210 19.93 7.37 24.05
N PRO A 211 20.92 7.98 23.39
CA PRO A 211 22.34 7.73 23.68
C PRO A 211 22.76 8.17 25.10
N GLU A 212 22.07 9.15 25.70
CA GLU A 212 22.33 9.56 27.08
C GLU A 212 21.94 8.47 28.09
N GLY A 213 20.77 7.85 27.91
CA GLY A 213 20.38 6.69 28.72
C GLY A 213 21.35 5.52 28.56
N ALA A 214 21.87 5.29 27.36
CA ALA A 214 22.90 4.29 27.09
C ALA A 214 24.21 4.62 27.83
N ARG A 215 24.67 5.88 27.77
CA ARG A 215 25.84 6.38 28.50
C ARG A 215 25.73 6.13 30.00
N HIS A 216 24.59 6.49 30.61
CA HIS A 216 24.38 6.30 32.05
C HIS A 216 24.50 4.83 32.48
N VAL A 217 24.02 3.90 31.65
CA VAL A 217 24.13 2.45 31.91
C VAL A 217 25.58 2.00 31.82
N VAL A 218 26.33 2.46 30.81
CA VAL A 218 27.75 2.14 30.65
C VAL A 218 28.55 2.62 31.86
N GLU A 219 28.33 3.86 32.31
CA GLU A 219 28.99 4.43 33.48
C GLU A 219 28.67 3.62 34.76
N LYS A 220 27.39 3.29 34.98
CA LYS A 220 26.94 2.53 36.16
C LYS A 220 27.52 1.11 36.22
N PHE A 221 27.66 0.44 35.07
CA PHE A 221 28.10 -0.96 34.99
C PHE A 221 29.53 -1.14 34.41
N TRP A 222 30.33 -0.07 34.36
CA TRP A 222 31.65 -0.06 33.71
C TRP A 222 32.57 -1.17 34.20
N ASN A 223 32.60 -1.42 35.51
CA ASN A 223 33.43 -2.49 36.11
C ASN A 223 33.19 -3.88 35.50
N ARG A 224 31.99 -4.14 34.97
CA ARG A 224 31.62 -5.40 34.31
C ARG A 224 31.81 -5.35 32.80
N LEU A 225 31.77 -4.16 32.21
CA LEU A 225 31.84 -3.90 30.76
C LEU A 225 33.26 -3.57 30.27
N SER A 226 34.20 -3.24 31.15
CA SER A 226 35.56 -2.82 30.79
C SER A 226 36.37 -3.83 29.95
N LYS A 227 35.95 -5.10 29.91
CA LYS A 227 36.60 -6.18 29.15
C LYS A 227 35.89 -6.55 27.84
N THR A 228 34.84 -5.82 27.43
CA THR A 228 34.07 -6.14 26.22
C THR A 228 34.69 -5.50 24.98
N ASN A 229 34.85 -6.29 23.93
CA ASN A 229 35.28 -5.83 22.60
C ASN A 229 34.17 -6.17 21.58
N PRO A 230 33.72 -5.22 20.74
CA PRO A 230 34.05 -3.80 20.72
C PRO A 230 33.54 -3.06 21.99
N SER A 231 34.13 -1.90 22.29
CA SER A 231 33.78 -1.12 23.47
C SER A 231 32.34 -0.58 23.39
N PRO A 232 31.50 -0.72 24.44
CA PRO A 232 30.13 -0.19 24.46
C PRO A 232 30.06 1.32 24.26
N TRP A 233 31.16 2.04 24.56
CA TRP A 233 31.27 3.46 24.29
C TRP A 233 31.22 3.80 22.81
N LEU A 234 31.69 2.92 21.91
CA LEU A 234 31.58 3.11 20.47
C LEU A 234 30.11 3.11 20.03
N THR A 235 29.26 2.25 20.62
CA THR A 235 27.82 2.26 20.37
C THR A 235 27.16 3.56 20.87
N VAL A 236 27.59 4.06 22.04
CA VAL A 236 27.10 5.34 22.58
C VAL A 236 27.48 6.52 21.67
N MET A 237 28.73 6.57 21.22
CA MET A 237 29.22 7.58 20.28
C MET A 237 28.47 7.51 18.94
N LYS A 238 28.23 6.30 18.42
CA LYS A 238 27.39 6.08 17.25
C LYS A 238 25.98 6.65 17.46
N GLY A 239 25.36 6.39 18.60
CA GLY A 239 24.03 6.94 18.93
C GLY A 239 23.99 8.47 18.97
N PHE A 240 25.01 9.12 19.57
CA PHE A 240 25.11 10.59 19.57
C PHE A 240 25.30 11.17 18.17
N ALA A 241 26.03 10.48 17.29
CA ALA A 241 26.19 10.90 15.90
C ALA A 241 24.87 10.79 15.12
N ILE A 242 24.09 9.72 15.33
CA ILE A 242 22.76 9.54 14.72
C ILE A 242 21.78 10.64 15.17
N ASN A 243 21.83 11.07 16.43
CA ASN A 243 21.01 12.15 16.98
C ASN A 243 21.51 13.57 16.64
N GLU A 244 22.62 13.68 15.91
CA GLU A 244 23.26 14.95 15.53
C GLU A 244 23.81 15.78 16.72
N ASP A 245 24.05 15.14 17.87
CA ASP A 245 24.45 15.79 19.12
C ASP A 245 25.98 16.02 19.21
N ARG A 246 26.50 16.98 18.42
CA ARG A 246 27.94 17.31 18.35
C ARG A 246 28.59 17.61 19.72
N ARG A 247 27.86 18.28 20.61
CA ARG A 247 28.36 18.71 21.93
C ARG A 247 28.55 17.54 22.87
N LEU A 248 27.57 16.63 22.93
CA LEU A 248 27.60 15.47 23.82
C LEU A 248 28.56 14.41 23.29
N LEU A 249 28.71 14.28 21.97
CA LEU A 249 29.73 13.44 21.37
C LEU A 249 31.13 13.88 21.82
N ARG A 250 31.47 15.17 21.66
CA ARG A 250 32.79 15.70 22.06
C ARG A 250 33.08 15.50 23.55
N ARG A 251 32.11 15.84 24.41
CA ARG A 251 32.25 15.62 25.88
C ARG A 251 32.44 14.15 26.21
N THR A 252 31.77 13.25 25.49
CA THR A 252 31.90 11.81 25.71
C THR A 252 33.31 11.36 25.34
N THR A 253 33.84 11.79 24.19
CA THR A 253 35.22 11.51 23.74
C THR A 253 36.26 12.01 24.74
N GLU A 254 36.09 13.22 25.28
CA GLU A 254 36.96 13.77 26.34
C GLU A 254 36.92 12.91 27.61
N SER A 255 35.73 12.45 28.02
CA SER A 255 35.56 11.61 29.21
C SER A 255 36.03 10.15 29.04
N LEU A 256 36.31 9.67 27.81
CA LEU A 256 36.79 8.29 27.58
C LEU A 256 38.12 8.01 28.28
N HIS A 257 38.95 9.06 28.45
CA HIS A 257 40.22 8.97 29.17
C HIS A 257 40.01 8.49 30.62
N ASP A 258 38.98 9.00 31.30
CA ASP A 258 38.67 8.66 32.69
C ASP A 258 38.29 7.18 32.87
N PHE A 259 37.87 6.53 31.77
CA PHE A 259 37.53 5.11 31.72
C PHE A 259 38.66 4.24 31.15
N GLY A 260 39.81 4.81 30.80
CA GLY A 260 40.98 4.10 30.27
C GLY A 260 40.86 3.68 28.81
N ILE A 261 39.96 4.29 28.04
CA ILE A 261 39.71 3.96 26.62
C ILE A 261 40.34 5.04 25.74
N LYS A 262 41.05 4.61 24.71
CA LYS A 262 41.63 5.50 23.69
C LYS A 262 40.79 5.40 22.42
N PHE A 263 40.33 6.55 21.91
CA PHE A 263 39.65 6.60 20.62
C PHE A 263 40.69 6.67 19.51
N ASP A 264 41.01 5.52 18.95
CA ASP A 264 42.08 5.31 17.96
C ASP A 264 41.54 5.37 16.51
N PRO A 265 42.42 5.51 15.50
CA PRO A 265 42.01 5.68 14.12
C PRO A 265 41.32 4.43 13.56
N ALA A 266 41.60 3.24 14.11
CA ALA A 266 40.93 2.00 13.71
C ALA A 266 39.47 1.95 14.21
N SER A 267 39.20 2.35 15.45
CA SER A 267 37.81 2.47 15.95
C SER A 267 37.03 3.56 15.21
N HIS A 268 37.70 4.65 14.82
CA HIS A 268 37.11 5.71 14.00
C HIS A 268 36.74 5.23 12.60
N GLU A 269 37.63 4.48 11.96
CA GLU A 269 37.40 3.84 10.66
C GLU A 269 36.22 2.86 10.71
N GLU A 270 36.16 1.98 11.72
CA GLU A 270 35.08 1.00 11.89
C GLU A 270 33.72 1.71 12.05
N LEU A 271 33.64 2.73 12.91
CA LEU A 271 32.42 3.50 13.11
C LEU A 271 31.97 4.22 11.84
N LEU A 272 32.90 4.84 11.10
CA LEU A 272 32.56 5.56 9.88
C LEU A 272 32.10 4.61 8.77
N LYS A 273 32.76 3.46 8.57
CA LYS A 273 32.29 2.44 7.61
C LYS A 273 30.88 1.96 7.92
N VAL A 274 30.58 1.74 9.21
CA VAL A 274 29.24 1.34 9.65
C VAL A 274 28.21 2.45 9.41
N LEU A 275 28.54 3.72 9.68
CA LEU A 275 27.64 4.85 9.43
C LEU A 275 27.42 5.11 7.93
N ILE A 276 28.46 4.98 7.11
CA ILE A 276 28.40 5.05 5.65
C ILE A 276 27.48 3.95 5.11
N GLY A 277 27.65 2.70 5.56
CA GLY A 277 26.78 1.59 5.15
C GLY A 277 25.31 1.72 5.59
N GLN A 278 25.02 2.52 6.63
CA GLN A 278 23.66 2.86 7.06
C GLN A 278 23.07 4.08 6.35
N ASP A 279 23.86 4.73 5.50
CA ASP A 279 23.47 5.89 4.71
C ASP A 279 23.03 7.12 5.52
N LEU A 280 23.80 7.47 6.57
CA LEU A 280 23.49 8.58 7.47
C LEU A 280 24.49 9.74 7.32
N LEU A 281 24.27 10.61 6.32
CA LEU A 281 25.18 11.71 5.98
C LEU A 281 25.53 12.64 7.14
N ALA A 282 24.52 13.12 7.89
CA ALA A 282 24.76 14.04 9.01
C ALA A 282 25.62 13.39 10.11
N ALA A 283 25.35 12.13 10.43
CA ALA A 283 26.11 11.36 11.42
C ALA A 283 27.56 11.13 10.98
N VAL A 284 27.79 10.83 9.69
CA VAL A 284 29.14 10.67 9.10
C VAL A 284 29.95 11.97 9.22
N LYS A 285 29.35 13.12 8.86
CA LYS A 285 30.00 14.44 8.99
C LYS A 285 30.43 14.71 10.44
N ILE A 286 29.51 14.49 11.39
CA ILE A 286 29.75 14.74 12.82
C ILE A 286 30.81 13.80 13.40
N MET A 287 30.80 12.52 13.01
CA MET A 287 31.78 11.54 13.48
C MET A 287 33.17 11.78 12.87
N TYR A 288 33.25 12.19 11.60
CA TYR A 288 34.53 12.52 10.96
C TYR A 288 35.20 13.75 11.59
N GLU A 289 34.41 14.78 11.94
CA GLU A 289 34.87 15.98 12.63
C GLU A 289 35.18 15.77 14.13
N CYS A 290 34.92 14.57 14.67
CA CYS A 290 35.20 14.25 16.07
C CYS A 290 36.71 14.11 16.31
N PRO A 291 37.29 14.76 17.34
CA PRO A 291 38.73 14.69 17.59
C PRO A 291 39.15 13.27 18.00
N LEU A 292 40.28 12.82 17.45
CA LEU A 292 40.95 11.58 17.84
C LEU A 292 41.87 11.82 19.05
N PHE A 293 42.20 10.73 19.76
CA PHE A 293 43.13 10.80 20.89
C PHE A 293 44.51 11.32 20.43
N ASP A 294 45.15 12.17 21.24
CA ASP A 294 46.46 12.80 20.97
C ASP A 294 46.59 13.53 19.61
N GLY A 295 45.48 13.97 19.01
CA GLY A 295 45.51 14.70 17.74
C GLY A 295 45.91 13.83 16.54
N TRP A 296 45.70 12.51 16.62
CA TRP A 296 45.90 11.60 15.51
C TRP A 296 45.05 11.96 14.30
N GLU A 297 45.52 11.63 13.10
CA GLU A 297 44.75 11.81 11.87
C GLU A 297 43.91 10.57 11.54
N PRO A 298 42.75 10.74 10.87
CA PRO A 298 42.00 9.64 10.30
C PRO A 298 42.87 8.81 9.32
N THR A 299 42.62 7.50 9.27
CA THR A 299 43.33 6.61 8.34
C THR A 299 43.07 7.00 6.89
N LEU A 300 43.97 6.62 5.98
CA LEU A 300 43.78 6.84 4.53
C LEU A 300 42.43 6.27 4.10
N ALA A 301 42.16 4.98 4.39
CA ALA A 301 40.92 4.29 4.05
C ALA A 301 39.66 5.00 4.57
N THR A 302 39.75 5.69 5.72
CA THR A 302 38.65 6.52 6.24
C THR A 302 38.42 7.76 5.36
N LYS A 303 39.49 8.49 5.01
CA LYS A 303 39.40 9.66 4.12
C LYS A 303 38.87 9.25 2.73
N GLU A 304 39.32 8.11 2.22
CA GLU A 304 38.86 7.50 0.97
C GLU A 304 37.36 7.22 0.96
N ALA A 305 36.88 6.44 1.93
CA ALA A 305 35.47 6.07 2.06
C ALA A 305 34.55 7.29 2.28
N VAL A 306 35.03 8.29 3.02
CA VAL A 306 34.27 9.54 3.25
C VAL A 306 34.15 10.38 1.98
N ILE A 307 35.22 10.51 1.20
CA ILE A 307 35.17 11.25 -0.08
C ILE A 307 34.26 10.52 -1.08
N GLU A 308 34.40 9.20 -1.20
CA GLU A 308 33.53 8.40 -2.07
C GLU A 308 32.05 8.58 -1.68
N TYR A 309 31.73 8.45 -0.40
CA TYR A 309 30.37 8.65 0.10
C TYR A 309 29.85 10.07 -0.13
N ALA A 310 30.68 11.10 0.07
CA ALA A 310 30.30 12.49 -0.16
C ALA A 310 30.04 12.79 -1.65
N ILE A 311 30.85 12.23 -2.56
CA ILE A 311 30.64 12.33 -4.01
C ILE A 311 29.32 11.66 -4.40
N LEU A 312 29.07 10.45 -3.89
CA LEU A 312 27.82 9.71 -4.07
C LEU A 312 26.61 10.36 -3.38
N ARG A 313 26.76 11.48 -2.67
CA ARG A 313 25.64 12.26 -2.10
C ARG A 313 25.61 13.69 -2.63
N SER A 314 26.42 13.99 -3.65
CA SER A 314 26.55 15.32 -4.25
C SER A 314 27.03 16.41 -3.28
N GLU A 315 27.80 16.03 -2.26
CA GLU A 315 28.34 16.90 -1.20
C GLU A 315 29.83 17.18 -1.44
N THR A 316 30.15 17.64 -2.65
CA THR A 316 31.54 17.85 -3.10
C THR A 316 32.27 18.96 -2.33
N ALA A 317 31.56 20.01 -1.91
CA ALA A 317 32.12 21.12 -1.13
C ALA A 317 32.67 20.69 0.26
N TRP A 318 32.06 19.67 0.88
CA TRP A 318 32.55 19.14 2.15
C TRP A 318 33.76 18.21 1.96
N ALA A 319 33.81 17.50 0.83
CA ALA A 319 34.90 16.58 0.50
C ALA A 319 36.16 17.29 -0.02
N GLU A 320 36.05 18.50 -0.55
CA GLU A 320 37.16 19.30 -1.10
C GLU A 320 38.35 19.47 -0.13
N PRO A 321 38.19 19.98 1.11
CA PRO A 321 39.32 20.09 2.05
C PRO A 321 39.92 18.73 2.44
N ILE A 322 39.12 17.66 2.39
CA ILE A 322 39.59 16.29 2.69
C ILE A 322 40.42 15.77 1.52
N PHE A 323 40.00 16.02 0.29
CA PHE A 323 40.72 15.64 -0.93
C PHE A 323 42.03 16.43 -1.11
N GLU A 324 42.05 17.72 -0.78
CA GLU A 324 43.28 18.53 -0.76
C GLU A 324 44.34 17.95 0.19
N SER A 325 43.91 17.42 1.34
CA SER A 325 44.81 16.74 2.29
C SER A 325 45.41 15.44 1.74
N LEU A 326 44.74 14.79 0.79
CA LEU A 326 45.21 13.58 0.11
C LEU A 326 46.07 13.89 -1.11
N SER A 327 45.90 15.06 -1.74
CA SER A 327 46.64 15.49 -2.93
C SER A 327 48.16 15.65 -2.68
N GLN A 328 48.58 15.67 -1.40
CA GLN A 328 49.98 15.71 -1.00
C GLN A 328 50.65 14.32 -0.97
N ARG A 329 49.88 13.23 -1.14
CA ARG A 329 50.35 11.83 -1.11
C ARG A 329 50.59 11.27 -2.52
N PRO A 330 51.40 10.20 -2.67
CA PRO A 330 51.66 9.60 -3.97
C PRO A 330 50.38 9.06 -4.63
N ILE A 331 50.25 9.32 -5.94
CA ILE A 331 49.08 8.96 -6.76
C ILE A 331 48.83 7.44 -6.80
N THR A 332 49.85 6.62 -6.55
CA THR A 332 49.73 5.16 -6.51
C THR A 332 48.77 4.68 -5.42
N GLU A 333 48.64 5.41 -4.31
CA GLU A 333 47.73 5.07 -3.21
C GLU A 333 46.34 5.70 -3.40
N THR A 334 46.24 6.89 -3.98
CA THR A 334 44.98 7.66 -4.08
C THR A 334 44.28 7.58 -5.45
N MET A 335 44.79 6.73 -6.36
CA MET A 335 44.36 6.65 -7.76
C MET A 335 42.83 6.50 -7.93
N SER A 336 42.20 5.66 -7.12
CA SER A 336 40.75 5.39 -7.17
C SER A 336 39.92 6.66 -6.96
N ILE A 337 40.28 7.46 -5.96
CA ILE A 337 39.54 8.66 -5.57
C ILE A 337 39.85 9.82 -6.48
N THR A 338 41.09 9.95 -6.96
CA THR A 338 41.43 10.98 -7.95
C THR A 338 40.58 10.79 -9.21
N LEU A 339 40.38 9.55 -9.67
CA LEU A 339 39.52 9.28 -10.83
C LEU A 339 38.04 9.54 -10.53
N LEU A 340 37.56 9.15 -9.35
CA LEU A 340 36.20 9.41 -8.91
C LEU A 340 35.90 10.91 -8.75
N TRP A 341 36.86 11.68 -8.22
CA TRP A 341 36.78 13.13 -8.05
C TRP A 341 36.65 13.83 -9.40
N GLU A 342 37.42 13.42 -10.40
CA GLU A 342 37.35 13.98 -11.76
C GLU A 342 36.03 13.65 -12.46
N ALA A 343 35.52 12.42 -12.29
CA ALA A 343 34.19 12.04 -12.77
C ALA A 343 33.07 12.86 -12.08
N ALA A 344 33.25 13.21 -10.81
CA ALA A 344 32.33 14.05 -10.04
C ALA A 344 32.26 15.51 -10.56
N HIS A 345 33.37 16.04 -11.09
CA HIS A 345 33.48 17.41 -11.60
C HIS A 345 32.97 17.58 -13.05
N GLY A 346 32.25 16.59 -13.58
CA GLY A 346 31.55 16.70 -14.86
C GLY A 346 32.43 16.47 -16.08
N GLN A 347 33.57 15.79 -15.94
CA GLN A 347 34.35 15.34 -17.09
C GLN A 347 33.69 14.12 -17.75
N ASP A 348 33.57 14.15 -19.08
CA ASP A 348 33.08 13.03 -19.87
C ASP A 348 33.95 11.76 -19.67
N SER A 349 33.40 10.58 -19.94
CA SER A 349 34.12 9.30 -19.85
C SER A 349 35.43 9.31 -20.64
N SER A 350 35.45 10.03 -21.77
CA SER A 350 36.62 10.25 -22.62
C SER A 350 37.72 11.11 -21.97
N ALA A 351 37.36 12.11 -21.17
CA ALA A 351 38.29 12.96 -20.44
C ALA A 351 38.93 12.22 -19.25
N VAL A 352 38.15 11.38 -18.56
CA VAL A 352 38.68 10.47 -17.52
C VAL A 352 39.68 9.48 -18.12
N VAL A 353 39.37 8.92 -19.30
CA VAL A 353 40.29 8.03 -20.04
C VAL A 353 41.58 8.73 -20.45
N GLU A 354 41.47 9.96 -20.98
CA GLU A 354 42.63 10.72 -21.41
C GLU A 354 43.52 11.11 -20.22
N LYS A 355 42.93 11.44 -19.08
CA LYS A 355 43.68 11.75 -17.85
C LYS A 355 44.37 10.52 -17.28
N ILE A 356 43.74 9.34 -17.33
CA ILE A 356 44.41 8.06 -17.02
C ILE A 356 45.59 7.82 -17.96
N ARG A 357 45.43 8.07 -19.27
CA ARG A 357 46.50 7.93 -20.26
C ARG A 357 47.69 8.83 -19.95
N ILE A 358 47.43 10.09 -19.58
CA ILE A 358 48.45 11.06 -19.15
C ILE A 358 49.13 10.59 -17.85
N LEU A 359 48.37 10.10 -16.87
CA LEU A 359 48.92 9.59 -15.61
C LEU A 359 49.80 8.34 -15.82
N MET A 360 49.42 7.45 -16.74
CA MET A 360 50.21 6.27 -17.13
C MET A 360 51.49 6.63 -17.89
N GLN A 361 51.49 7.71 -18.67
CA GLN A 361 52.70 8.21 -19.35
C GLN A 361 53.70 8.82 -18.37
N ASN A 362 53.20 9.49 -17.33
CA ASN A 362 54.04 10.16 -16.34
C ASN A 362 54.56 9.21 -15.26
N ASN A 363 53.85 8.11 -14.94
CA ASN A 363 54.23 7.15 -13.90
C ASN A 363 53.94 5.69 -14.34
N PRO A 364 54.96 4.85 -14.61
CA PRO A 364 54.75 3.46 -15.03
C PRO A 364 54.12 2.58 -13.94
N GLU A 365 54.31 2.92 -12.66
CA GLU A 365 53.70 2.24 -11.50
C GLU A 365 52.19 2.52 -11.36
N ALA A 366 51.68 3.58 -12.03
CA ALA A 366 50.25 3.90 -12.05
C ALA A 366 49.43 2.81 -12.76
N LYS A 367 50.03 2.07 -13.70
CA LYS A 367 49.39 0.92 -14.37
C LYS A 367 49.17 -0.26 -13.40
N ALA A 368 50.08 -0.47 -12.45
CA ALA A 368 49.94 -1.51 -11.43
C ALA A 368 48.93 -1.13 -10.35
N SER A 369 48.69 0.17 -10.15
CA SER A 369 47.75 0.72 -9.17
C SER A 369 46.30 0.75 -9.68
N LEU A 370 46.08 0.53 -10.98
CA LEU A 370 44.75 0.52 -11.59
C LEU A 370 44.08 -0.84 -11.34
N THR A 371 43.17 -0.87 -10.38
CA THR A 371 42.46 -2.07 -9.94
C THR A 371 41.01 -2.09 -10.45
N ILE A 372 40.38 -3.26 -10.42
CA ILE A 372 38.93 -3.38 -10.71
C ILE A 372 38.07 -2.53 -9.77
N GLY A 373 38.55 -2.29 -8.54
CA GLY A 373 37.90 -1.40 -7.58
C GLY A 373 37.76 0.04 -8.10
N CYS A 374 38.77 0.56 -8.80
CA CYS A 374 38.70 1.89 -9.40
C CYS A 374 37.58 2.00 -10.45
N VAL A 375 37.39 0.95 -11.27
CA VAL A 375 36.32 0.91 -12.28
C VAL A 375 34.96 0.74 -11.62
N ASN A 376 34.87 -0.12 -10.60
CA ASN A 376 33.64 -0.32 -9.83
C ASN A 376 33.16 0.99 -9.18
N ASN A 377 34.05 1.80 -8.64
CA ASN A 377 33.69 3.10 -8.04
C ASN A 377 33.15 4.08 -9.09
N LEU A 378 33.71 4.09 -10.31
CA LEU A 378 33.19 4.90 -11.43
C LEU A 378 31.82 4.40 -11.91
N MET A 379 31.63 3.08 -11.99
CA MET A 379 30.33 2.48 -12.33
C MET A 379 29.28 2.75 -11.26
N ALA A 380 29.64 2.67 -9.97
CA ALA A 380 28.78 3.01 -8.85
C ALA A 380 28.34 4.49 -8.90
N TYR A 381 29.25 5.40 -9.25
CA TYR A 381 28.93 6.81 -9.47
C TYR A 381 27.99 7.04 -10.67
N ALA A 382 28.21 6.33 -11.78
CA ALA A 382 27.33 6.41 -12.94
C ALA A 382 25.91 5.87 -12.65
N ASN A 383 25.79 4.79 -11.88
CA ASN A 383 24.51 4.27 -11.39
C ASN A 383 23.84 5.23 -10.40
N PHE A 384 24.62 5.86 -9.51
CA PHE A 384 24.07 6.86 -8.57
C PHE A 384 23.49 8.08 -9.31
N THR A 385 24.16 8.54 -10.36
CA THR A 385 23.69 9.66 -11.19
C THR A 385 22.59 9.28 -12.19
N ASN A 386 22.08 8.03 -12.15
CA ASN A 386 21.08 7.46 -13.06
C ASN A 386 21.46 7.59 -14.54
N LYS A 387 22.75 7.39 -14.88
CA LYS A 387 23.27 7.47 -16.24
C LYS A 387 23.74 6.08 -16.72
N PRO A 388 22.83 5.19 -17.17
CA PRO A 388 23.18 3.81 -17.53
C PRO A 388 24.15 3.72 -18.71
N GLN A 389 24.16 4.73 -19.60
CA GLN A 389 25.09 4.81 -20.73
C GLN A 389 26.54 4.97 -20.26
N LEU A 390 26.78 5.82 -19.25
CA LEU A 390 28.11 5.99 -18.67
C LEU A 390 28.59 4.72 -17.97
N THR A 391 27.69 3.99 -17.30
CA THR A 391 28.05 2.69 -16.69
C THR A 391 28.53 1.69 -17.74
N ALA A 392 27.86 1.61 -18.88
CA ALA A 392 28.28 0.75 -19.99
C ALA A 392 29.63 1.18 -20.59
N GLU A 393 29.88 2.49 -20.69
CA GLU A 393 31.17 3.02 -21.12
C GLU A 393 32.30 2.69 -20.13
N TYR A 394 32.04 2.82 -18.82
CA TYR A 394 32.98 2.42 -17.76
C TYR A 394 33.25 0.91 -17.77
N ALA A 395 32.22 0.08 -17.93
CA ALA A 395 32.34 -1.37 -18.02
C ALA A 395 33.16 -1.82 -19.24
N ALA A 396 32.98 -1.15 -20.39
CA ALA A 396 33.75 -1.42 -21.61
C ALA A 396 35.27 -1.14 -21.46
N MET A 397 35.69 -0.46 -20.38
CA MET A 397 37.10 -0.22 -20.09
C MET A 397 37.79 -1.38 -19.38
N ILE A 398 37.05 -2.24 -18.68
CA ILE A 398 37.57 -3.44 -18.01
C ILE A 398 38.42 -4.29 -18.96
N PRO A 399 37.91 -4.76 -20.13
CA PRO A 399 38.71 -5.54 -21.06
C PRO A 399 39.81 -4.73 -21.76
N ARG A 400 39.61 -3.42 -21.99
CA ARG A 400 40.61 -2.53 -22.60
C ARG A 400 41.85 -2.36 -21.73
N TRP A 401 41.70 -2.49 -20.42
CA TRP A 401 42.78 -2.38 -19.45
C TRP A 401 43.34 -3.74 -19.00
N GLY A 402 42.84 -4.85 -19.57
CA GLY A 402 43.28 -6.20 -19.21
C GLY A 402 42.83 -6.64 -17.81
N LEU A 403 41.81 -6.00 -17.26
CA LEU A 403 41.20 -6.38 -15.99
C LEU A 403 40.13 -7.45 -16.21
N GLN A 404 39.82 -8.21 -15.14
CA GLN A 404 38.71 -9.16 -15.13
C GLN A 404 37.59 -8.61 -14.25
N PRO A 405 36.32 -8.68 -14.70
CA PRO A 405 35.19 -8.27 -13.88
C PRO A 405 35.09 -9.17 -12.65
N ASN A 406 34.71 -8.58 -11.50
CA ASN A 406 34.42 -9.31 -10.28
C ASN A 406 32.89 -9.34 -10.02
N SER A 407 32.47 -10.05 -8.96
CA SER A 407 31.05 -10.13 -8.57
C SER A 407 30.38 -8.75 -8.44
N GLN A 408 31.09 -7.78 -7.84
CA GLN A 408 30.63 -6.41 -7.70
C GLN A 408 30.48 -5.68 -9.05
N SER A 409 31.40 -5.87 -10.00
CA SER A 409 31.26 -5.33 -11.36
C SER A 409 29.98 -5.82 -12.03
N HIS A 410 29.69 -7.12 -11.92
CA HIS A 410 28.46 -7.70 -12.48
C HIS A 410 27.18 -7.21 -11.80
N LEU A 411 27.20 -6.96 -10.48
CA LEU A 411 26.08 -6.35 -9.76
C LEU A 411 25.83 -4.90 -10.23
N LEU A 412 26.89 -4.13 -10.44
CA LEU A 412 26.79 -2.75 -10.91
C LEU A 412 26.30 -2.68 -12.37
N GLU A 413 26.72 -3.61 -13.24
CA GLU A 413 26.16 -3.77 -14.59
C GLU A 413 24.66 -4.11 -14.53
N LEU A 414 24.29 -5.06 -13.66
CA LEU A 414 22.89 -5.45 -13.47
C LEU A 414 22.03 -4.26 -13.00
N GLU A 415 22.51 -3.48 -12.03
CA GLU A 415 21.82 -2.27 -11.57
C GLU A 415 21.62 -1.26 -12.72
N SER A 416 22.61 -1.09 -13.58
CA SER A 416 22.51 -0.18 -14.74
C SER A 416 21.44 -0.63 -15.73
N TYR A 417 21.31 -1.94 -15.99
CA TYR A 417 20.29 -2.48 -16.88
C TYR A 417 18.89 -2.37 -16.29
N ILE A 418 18.75 -2.56 -14.97
CA ILE A 418 17.49 -2.34 -14.25
C ILE A 418 17.08 -0.87 -14.33
N GLN A 419 18.01 0.07 -14.11
CA GLN A 419 17.73 1.51 -14.23
C GLN A 419 17.36 1.92 -15.67
N ALA A 420 17.96 1.29 -16.68
CA ALA A 420 17.63 1.51 -18.08
C ALA A 420 16.27 0.92 -18.49
N GLY A 421 15.67 0.05 -17.68
CA GLY A 421 14.40 -0.65 -17.98
C GLY A 421 14.52 -1.67 -19.12
N ASP A 422 15.72 -2.12 -19.46
CA ASP A 422 15.97 -3.04 -20.58
C ASP A 422 15.83 -4.49 -20.11
N VAL A 423 14.63 -5.04 -20.28
CA VAL A 423 14.27 -6.40 -19.84
C VAL A 423 15.15 -7.46 -20.52
N GLU A 424 15.39 -7.34 -21.83
CA GLU A 424 16.12 -8.37 -22.59
C GLU A 424 17.58 -8.46 -22.16
N LYS A 425 18.25 -7.31 -22.04
CA LYS A 425 19.65 -7.28 -21.56
C LYS A 425 19.75 -7.73 -20.11
N THR A 426 18.81 -7.33 -19.27
CA THR A 426 18.77 -7.75 -17.86
C THR A 426 18.65 -9.28 -17.76
N LEU A 427 17.71 -9.89 -18.46
CA LEU A 427 17.51 -11.35 -18.44
C LEU A 427 18.65 -12.12 -19.12
N GLY A 428 19.31 -11.53 -20.11
CA GLY A 428 20.53 -12.08 -20.73
C GLY A 428 21.70 -12.13 -19.75
N HIS A 429 21.93 -11.03 -19.03
CA HIS A 429 22.99 -10.92 -18.02
C HIS A 429 22.78 -11.85 -16.84
N VAL A 430 21.55 -11.90 -16.32
CA VAL A 430 21.13 -12.78 -15.23
C VAL A 430 21.33 -14.26 -15.60
N ARG A 431 20.95 -14.70 -16.81
CA ARG A 431 21.19 -16.09 -17.24
C ARG A 431 22.68 -16.46 -17.33
N GLY A 432 23.57 -15.48 -17.46
CA GLY A 432 25.03 -15.68 -17.44
C GLY A 432 25.63 -15.81 -16.04
N LEU A 433 24.88 -15.48 -14.98
CA LEU A 433 25.34 -15.55 -13.59
C LEU A 433 24.93 -16.88 -12.97
N HIS A 434 25.91 -17.73 -12.62
CA HIS A 434 25.62 -19.07 -12.07
C HIS A 434 25.20 -19.06 -10.59
N ASP A 435 25.56 -18.00 -9.84
CA ASP A 435 25.41 -17.89 -8.37
C ASP A 435 24.43 -16.78 -7.93
N ILE A 436 23.32 -16.59 -8.65
CA ILE A 436 22.36 -15.52 -8.34
C ILE A 436 21.71 -15.69 -6.97
N ASN A 437 21.48 -16.92 -6.50
CA ASN A 437 20.81 -17.18 -5.22
C ASN A 437 21.64 -16.70 -4.02
N ASP A 438 22.96 -16.87 -4.06
CA ASP A 438 23.87 -16.39 -3.02
C ASP A 438 23.95 -14.85 -3.06
N MET A 439 24.04 -14.29 -4.27
CA MET A 439 24.06 -12.84 -4.50
C MET A 439 22.74 -12.14 -4.12
N ALA A 440 21.60 -12.84 -4.25
CA ALA A 440 20.28 -12.33 -3.94
C ALA A 440 20.08 -12.08 -2.45
N SER A 441 20.61 -12.99 -1.61
CA SER A 441 20.55 -12.88 -0.15
C SER A 441 21.40 -11.72 0.37
N GLU A 442 22.55 -11.46 -0.26
CA GLU A 442 23.44 -10.35 0.09
C GLU A 442 22.92 -8.98 -0.41
N ASN A 443 22.24 -8.94 -1.57
CA ASN A 443 21.83 -7.69 -2.23
C ASN A 443 20.31 -7.58 -2.42
N MET A 444 19.56 -7.67 -1.31
CA MET A 444 18.09 -7.64 -1.32
C MET A 444 17.48 -6.40 -1.99
N SER A 445 18.10 -5.23 -1.86
CA SER A 445 17.59 -3.99 -2.49
C SER A 445 17.63 -4.06 -4.02
N LEU A 446 18.70 -4.62 -4.58
CA LEU A 446 18.86 -4.82 -6.02
C LEU A 446 17.86 -5.86 -6.53
N MET A 447 17.67 -6.95 -5.78
CA MET A 447 16.69 -7.98 -6.12
C MET A 447 15.26 -7.45 -6.09
N ASN A 448 14.90 -6.63 -5.09
CA ASN A 448 13.60 -5.96 -5.05
C ASN A 448 13.41 -5.08 -6.29
N LYS A 449 14.41 -4.28 -6.69
CA LYS A 449 14.36 -3.47 -7.93
C LYS A 449 14.21 -4.34 -9.18
N LEU A 450 14.96 -5.44 -9.28
CA LEU A 450 14.91 -6.39 -10.40
C LEU A 450 13.52 -7.00 -10.54
N ILE A 451 12.99 -7.59 -9.45
CA ILE A 451 11.67 -8.22 -9.43
C ILE A 451 10.60 -7.17 -9.78
N THR A 452 10.68 -5.97 -9.20
CA THR A 452 9.73 -4.89 -9.48
C THR A 452 9.73 -4.52 -10.97
N MET A 453 10.92 -4.36 -11.58
CA MET A 453 11.05 -4.06 -13.01
C MET A 453 10.41 -5.17 -13.86
N LEU A 454 10.76 -6.43 -13.60
CA LEU A 454 10.24 -7.59 -14.34
C LEU A 454 8.72 -7.73 -14.23
N CYS A 455 8.16 -7.48 -13.04
CA CYS A 455 6.72 -7.53 -12.78
C CYS A 455 5.93 -6.45 -13.53
N LEU A 456 6.50 -5.26 -13.69
CA LEU A 456 5.85 -4.14 -14.37
C LEU A 456 6.05 -4.18 -15.90
N SER A 457 7.14 -4.77 -16.38
CA SER A 457 7.52 -4.73 -17.80
C SER A 457 6.97 -5.88 -18.65
N GLY A 458 6.61 -7.03 -18.05
CA GLY A 458 6.32 -8.25 -18.82
C GLY A 458 5.08 -9.00 -18.35
N GLN A 459 4.19 -9.32 -19.30
CA GLN A 459 3.03 -10.23 -19.10
C GLN A 459 3.30 -11.67 -19.59
N GLY A 460 4.49 -11.95 -20.12
CA GLY A 460 4.82 -13.26 -20.72
C GLY A 460 5.16 -14.34 -19.70
N ASP A 461 4.79 -15.58 -19.99
CA ASP A 461 5.06 -16.75 -19.12
C ASP A 461 6.55 -16.95 -18.81
N ALA A 462 7.43 -16.71 -19.78
CA ALA A 462 8.87 -16.85 -19.56
C ALA A 462 9.45 -15.86 -18.54
N VAL A 463 8.82 -14.70 -18.35
CA VAL A 463 9.22 -13.70 -17.33
C VAL A 463 8.71 -14.14 -15.97
N PHE A 464 7.49 -14.68 -15.91
CA PHE A 464 6.91 -15.21 -14.67
C PHE A 464 7.69 -16.42 -14.13
N ASP A 465 8.10 -17.36 -15.00
CA ASP A 465 8.90 -18.52 -14.59
C ASP A 465 10.23 -18.08 -13.96
N GLN A 466 10.84 -17.03 -14.49
CA GLN A 466 12.08 -16.45 -13.95
C GLN A 466 11.84 -15.72 -12.64
N VAL A 467 10.77 -14.92 -12.53
CA VAL A 467 10.39 -14.27 -11.27
C VAL A 467 10.10 -15.32 -10.19
N SER A 468 9.39 -16.39 -10.53
CA SER A 468 9.11 -17.50 -9.62
C SER A 468 10.39 -18.17 -9.13
N ALA A 469 11.34 -18.45 -10.04
CA ALA A 469 12.65 -19.00 -9.68
C ALA A 469 13.45 -18.10 -8.72
N PHE A 470 13.31 -16.77 -8.80
CA PHE A 470 13.91 -15.85 -7.83
C PHE A 470 13.16 -15.80 -6.49
N LEU A 471 11.85 -16.03 -6.50
CA LEU A 471 11.01 -15.96 -5.31
C LEU A 471 11.11 -17.21 -4.44
N ASP A 472 11.25 -18.40 -5.03
CA ASP A 472 11.36 -19.68 -4.32
C ASP A 472 12.40 -19.63 -3.18
N PRO A 473 13.69 -19.29 -3.41
CA PRO A 473 14.69 -19.22 -2.35
C PRO A 473 14.41 -18.10 -1.33
N LEU A 474 13.80 -16.98 -1.76
CA LEU A 474 13.45 -15.88 -0.87
C LEU A 474 12.29 -16.25 0.07
N PHE A 475 11.35 -17.06 -0.41
CA PHE A 475 10.23 -17.57 0.38
C PHE A 475 10.65 -18.69 1.31
N GLU A 476 11.54 -19.60 0.88
CA GLU A 476 12.15 -20.61 1.76
C GLU A 476 12.88 -19.95 2.94
N ASN A 477 13.55 -18.83 2.70
CA ASN A 477 14.28 -18.05 3.71
C ASN A 477 13.42 -17.03 4.48
N ASN A 478 12.09 -16.98 4.26
CA ASN A 478 11.15 -16.04 4.89
C ASN A 478 11.56 -14.55 4.79
N VAL A 479 12.19 -14.15 3.69
CA VAL A 479 12.67 -12.77 3.52
C VAL A 479 11.50 -11.80 3.33
N ARG A 480 11.56 -10.65 4.01
CA ARG A 480 10.57 -9.57 3.86
C ARG A 480 10.85 -8.77 2.58
N LEU A 481 9.96 -8.89 1.61
CA LEU A 481 10.00 -8.08 0.38
C LEU A 481 9.63 -6.62 0.67
N GLU A 482 10.12 -5.70 -0.17
CA GLU A 482 9.69 -4.30 -0.14
C GLU A 482 8.20 -4.16 -0.53
N PRO A 483 7.47 -3.17 0.03
CA PRO A 483 6.07 -2.94 -0.30
C PRO A 483 5.83 -2.74 -1.80
N GLU A 484 6.74 -2.04 -2.48
CA GLU A 484 6.72 -1.77 -3.91
C GLU A 484 6.84 -3.06 -4.72
N THR A 485 7.75 -3.95 -4.33
CA THR A 485 7.94 -5.25 -4.98
C THR A 485 6.72 -6.14 -4.79
N LEU A 486 6.13 -6.15 -3.58
CA LEU A 486 4.91 -6.92 -3.30
C LEU A 486 3.71 -6.37 -4.09
N ALA A 487 3.60 -5.05 -4.24
CA ALA A 487 2.57 -4.41 -5.06
C ALA A 487 2.74 -4.77 -6.55
N ALA A 488 3.98 -4.76 -7.07
CA ALA A 488 4.28 -5.14 -8.44
C ALA A 488 4.01 -6.63 -8.72
N LEU A 489 4.37 -7.52 -7.78
CA LEU A 489 4.03 -8.94 -7.86
C LEU A 489 2.52 -9.19 -7.85
N THR A 490 1.81 -8.48 -6.97
CA THR A 490 0.35 -8.52 -6.92
C THR A 490 -0.22 -8.08 -8.26
N HIS A 491 0.23 -6.94 -8.80
CA HIS A 491 -0.15 -6.48 -10.13
C HIS A 491 0.07 -7.57 -11.19
N MET A 492 1.26 -8.15 -11.28
CA MET A 492 1.55 -9.19 -12.27
C MET A 492 0.60 -10.41 -12.17
N LEU A 493 0.34 -10.90 -10.96
CA LEU A 493 -0.57 -12.03 -10.71
C LEU A 493 -2.02 -11.70 -11.12
N LEU A 494 -2.48 -10.47 -10.85
CA LEU A 494 -3.83 -10.03 -11.23
C LEU A 494 -4.02 -10.01 -12.75
N TYR A 495 -3.04 -9.49 -13.51
CA TYR A 495 -3.13 -9.46 -14.97
C TYR A 495 -2.99 -10.84 -15.62
N ARG A 496 -2.39 -11.81 -14.93
CA ARG A 496 -2.37 -13.25 -15.32
C ARG A 496 -3.64 -14.00 -14.92
N ARG A 497 -4.56 -13.38 -14.17
CA ARG A 497 -5.75 -14.00 -13.58
C ARG A 497 -5.46 -15.11 -12.57
N ASP A 498 -4.32 -15.03 -11.88
CA ASP A 498 -3.94 -15.97 -10.81
C ASP A 498 -4.34 -15.41 -9.43
N TRP A 499 -5.63 -15.56 -9.12
CA TRP A 499 -6.23 -15.05 -7.88
C TRP A 499 -5.77 -15.82 -6.65
N GLU A 500 -5.56 -17.13 -6.80
CA GLU A 500 -5.13 -18.01 -5.71
C GLU A 500 -3.68 -17.69 -5.34
N GLY A 501 -2.79 -17.56 -6.33
CA GLY A 501 -1.42 -17.10 -6.12
C GLY A 501 -1.34 -15.72 -5.47
N ALA A 502 -2.20 -14.78 -5.87
CA ALA A 502 -2.29 -13.46 -5.21
C ALA A 502 -2.75 -13.57 -3.75
N SER A 503 -3.71 -14.47 -3.45
CA SER A 503 -4.17 -14.71 -2.08
C SER A 503 -3.07 -15.30 -1.19
N ASP A 504 -2.36 -16.30 -1.71
CA ASP A 504 -1.29 -17.02 -1.01
C ASP A 504 -0.06 -16.12 -0.78
N LEU A 505 0.20 -15.20 -1.71
CA LEU A 505 1.25 -14.21 -1.56
C LEU A 505 0.93 -13.21 -0.44
N LEU A 506 -0.30 -12.67 -0.45
CA LEU A 506 -0.72 -11.57 0.42
C LEU A 506 -1.04 -12.02 1.86
N ARG A 507 -1.93 -13.02 2.03
CA ARG A 507 -2.46 -13.40 3.35
C ARG A 507 -1.41 -13.55 4.46
N PRO A 508 -0.29 -14.27 4.26
CA PRO A 508 0.69 -14.49 5.33
C PRO A 508 1.65 -13.31 5.55
N ARG A 509 1.67 -12.31 4.66
CA ARG A 509 2.68 -11.23 4.69
C ARG A 509 2.13 -9.87 5.08
N LEU A 510 0.81 -9.66 4.97
CA LEU A 510 0.18 -8.35 5.23
C LEU A 510 0.39 -7.83 6.66
N ALA A 511 0.59 -8.70 7.65
CA ALA A 511 0.88 -8.31 9.04
C ALA A 511 2.30 -7.73 9.24
N LEU A 512 3.20 -7.91 8.26
CA LEU A 512 4.59 -7.43 8.30
C LEU A 512 4.77 -6.01 7.76
N TYR A 513 3.68 -5.42 7.24
CA TYR A 513 3.70 -4.09 6.64
C TYR A 513 2.94 -3.09 7.50
N ASP A 514 3.41 -1.85 7.45
CA ASP A 514 2.78 -0.66 8.00
C ASP A 514 1.63 -0.18 7.11
N ASP A 515 0.91 0.85 7.57
CA ASP A 515 -0.25 1.38 6.85
C ASP A 515 0.13 1.97 5.49
N GLU A 516 1.33 2.57 5.36
CA GLU A 516 1.83 3.10 4.08
C GLU A 516 2.14 1.97 3.09
N GLY A 517 2.88 0.94 3.51
CA GLY A 517 3.16 -0.22 2.67
C GLY A 517 1.90 -0.97 2.26
N ARG A 518 0.96 -1.15 3.20
CA ARG A 518 -0.37 -1.71 2.91
C ARG A 518 -1.15 -0.87 1.91
N SER A 519 -1.03 0.47 1.97
CA SER A 519 -1.69 1.37 1.03
C SER A 519 -1.17 1.20 -0.41
N LYS A 520 0.15 1.02 -0.59
CA LYS A 520 0.76 0.77 -1.90
C LYS A 520 0.25 -0.53 -2.53
N ILE A 521 0.20 -1.61 -1.74
CA ILE A 521 -0.32 -2.91 -2.21
C ILE A 521 -1.82 -2.84 -2.51
N ARG A 522 -2.60 -2.18 -1.64
CA ARG A 522 -4.04 -1.96 -1.84
C ARG A 522 -4.33 -1.16 -3.11
N LYS A 523 -3.47 -0.20 -3.46
CA LYS A 523 -3.58 0.62 -4.67
C LYS A 523 -3.52 -0.26 -5.92
N ALA A 524 -2.62 -1.25 -5.98
CA ALA A 524 -2.52 -2.18 -7.10
C ALA A 524 -3.83 -2.97 -7.34
N LEU A 525 -4.45 -3.50 -6.28
CA LEU A 525 -5.76 -4.17 -6.38
C LEU A 525 -6.86 -3.21 -6.82
N THR A 526 -6.85 -1.99 -6.28
CA THR A 526 -7.87 -0.97 -6.59
C THR A 526 -7.78 -0.52 -8.04
N GLU A 527 -6.57 -0.28 -8.56
CA GLU A 527 -6.34 0.13 -9.95
C GLU A 527 -6.86 -0.93 -10.93
N TYR A 528 -6.62 -2.22 -10.66
CA TYR A 528 -7.17 -3.31 -11.46
C TYR A 528 -8.71 -3.32 -11.47
N ILE A 529 -9.36 -3.14 -10.32
CA ILE A 529 -10.84 -3.12 -10.22
C ILE A 529 -11.43 -1.87 -10.91
N LEU A 530 -10.71 -0.76 -10.95
CA LEU A 530 -11.17 0.48 -11.58
C LEU A 530 -10.96 0.49 -13.10
N ASP A 531 -10.10 -0.37 -13.64
CA ASP A 531 -9.84 -0.48 -15.09
C ASP A 531 -11.05 -1.08 -15.84
N LEU A 532 -11.81 -0.22 -16.53
CA LEU A 532 -13.03 -0.59 -17.24
C LEU A 532 -12.79 -1.58 -18.41
N ASN A 533 -11.54 -1.80 -18.82
CA ASN A 533 -11.21 -2.78 -19.85
C ASN A 533 -11.23 -4.22 -19.32
N GLN A 534 -11.13 -4.41 -18.00
CA GLN A 534 -11.16 -5.73 -17.38
C GLN A 534 -12.59 -6.26 -17.25
N ASP A 535 -12.72 -7.58 -17.30
CA ASP A 535 -14.02 -8.25 -17.18
C ASP A 535 -14.65 -8.02 -15.79
N GLY A 536 -15.98 -7.97 -15.77
CA GLY A 536 -16.74 -7.74 -14.54
C GLY A 536 -16.62 -8.87 -13.52
N ALA A 537 -16.46 -10.13 -13.96
CA ALA A 537 -16.27 -11.26 -13.04
C ALA A 537 -14.84 -11.28 -12.47
N ASP A 538 -13.83 -11.02 -13.30
CA ASP A 538 -12.43 -10.89 -12.85
C ASP A 538 -12.30 -9.77 -11.80
N ALA A 539 -12.89 -8.59 -12.06
CA ALA A 539 -12.90 -7.49 -11.11
C ALA A 539 -13.62 -7.83 -9.78
N TRP A 540 -14.60 -8.73 -9.81
CA TRP A 540 -15.32 -9.18 -8.60
C TRP A 540 -14.46 -10.09 -7.72
N GLU A 541 -13.73 -11.04 -8.32
CA GLU A 541 -12.80 -11.91 -7.57
C GLU A 541 -11.71 -11.08 -6.88
N VAL A 542 -11.16 -10.09 -7.59
CA VAL A 542 -10.17 -9.16 -7.02
C VAL A 542 -10.76 -8.29 -5.92
N TYR A 543 -12.02 -7.88 -6.04
CA TYR A 543 -12.72 -7.20 -4.95
C TYR A 543 -12.90 -8.10 -3.72
N GLY A 544 -13.16 -9.40 -3.91
CA GLY A 544 -13.17 -10.38 -2.82
C GLY A 544 -11.81 -10.48 -2.11
N LEU A 545 -10.71 -10.50 -2.87
CA LEU A 545 -9.35 -10.45 -2.31
C LEU A 545 -9.10 -9.14 -1.54
N LEU A 546 -9.52 -7.99 -2.09
CA LEU A 546 -9.41 -6.69 -1.43
C LEU A 546 -10.15 -6.66 -0.09
N GLN A 547 -11.35 -7.24 -0.02
CA GLN A 547 -12.15 -7.29 1.20
C GLN A 547 -11.47 -8.14 2.30
N LEU A 548 -10.88 -9.27 1.91
CA LEU A 548 -10.20 -10.18 2.83
C LEU A 548 -8.84 -9.64 3.30
N ALA A 549 -8.06 -9.06 2.37
CA ALA A 549 -6.72 -8.55 2.64
C ALA A 549 -6.73 -7.18 3.34
N PHE A 550 -7.67 -6.30 2.95
CA PHE A 550 -7.72 -4.90 3.38
C PHE A 550 -9.13 -4.50 3.84
N PRO A 551 -9.64 -5.07 4.94
CA PRO A 551 -10.92 -4.66 5.53
C PRO A 551 -10.93 -3.17 5.93
N GLU A 552 -9.77 -2.55 6.14
CA GLU A 552 -9.58 -1.14 6.43
C GLU A 552 -9.66 -0.19 5.21
N ALA A 553 -9.99 -0.68 4.01
CA ALA A 553 -10.19 0.20 2.86
C ALA A 553 -11.17 1.35 3.16
N SER A 554 -10.93 2.52 2.58
CA SER A 554 -11.74 3.71 2.84
C SER A 554 -13.11 3.63 2.16
N VAL A 555 -14.07 4.41 2.68
CA VAL A 555 -15.41 4.55 2.07
C VAL A 555 -15.31 5.16 0.67
N SER A 556 -14.37 6.09 0.44
CA SER A 556 -14.16 6.70 -0.88
C SER A 556 -13.75 5.66 -1.91
N THR A 557 -12.73 4.85 -1.61
CA THR A 557 -12.25 3.79 -2.51
C THR A 557 -13.35 2.78 -2.82
N ARG A 558 -14.13 2.35 -1.83
CA ARG A 558 -15.26 1.44 -2.06
C ARG A 558 -16.39 2.09 -2.86
N THR A 559 -16.62 3.40 -2.71
CA THR A 559 -17.60 4.15 -3.52
C THR A 559 -17.16 4.24 -4.98
N ASP A 560 -15.86 4.38 -5.24
CA ASP A 560 -15.30 4.39 -6.59
C ASP A 560 -15.40 3.01 -7.24
N ILE A 561 -15.11 1.94 -6.49
CA ILE A 561 -15.31 0.55 -6.93
C ILE A 561 -16.79 0.26 -7.26
N MET A 562 -17.71 0.64 -6.37
CA MET A 562 -19.16 0.53 -6.60
C MET A 562 -19.55 1.24 -7.92
N THR A 563 -19.04 2.45 -8.14
CA THR A 563 -19.28 3.23 -9.36
C THR A 563 -18.69 2.53 -10.59
N ALA A 564 -17.53 1.88 -10.47
CA ALA A 564 -16.92 1.13 -11.57
C ALA A 564 -17.75 -0.10 -11.97
N PHE A 565 -18.37 -0.81 -11.02
CA PHE A 565 -19.30 -1.90 -11.34
C PHE A 565 -20.58 -1.42 -12.03
N TYR A 566 -21.13 -0.27 -11.61
CA TYR A 566 -22.26 0.35 -12.32
C TYR A 566 -21.89 0.72 -13.77
N ARG A 567 -20.69 1.25 -14.02
CA ARG A 567 -20.21 1.57 -15.37
C ARG A 567 -20.04 0.33 -16.27
N ARG A 568 -19.85 -0.85 -15.68
CA ARG A 568 -19.78 -2.14 -16.40
C ARG A 568 -21.15 -2.78 -16.61
N ASN A 569 -22.25 -2.06 -16.35
CA ASN A 569 -23.62 -2.59 -16.36
C ASN A 569 -23.83 -3.79 -15.40
N ARG A 570 -23.05 -3.88 -14.32
CA ARG A 570 -23.18 -4.89 -13.26
C ARG A 570 -23.74 -4.26 -11.98
N SER A 571 -25.00 -3.83 -12.05
CA SER A 571 -25.72 -3.23 -10.91
C SER A 571 -25.89 -4.20 -9.74
N ASP A 572 -26.00 -5.49 -10.05
CA ASP A 572 -26.02 -6.61 -9.11
C ASP A 572 -24.80 -6.59 -8.19
N LEU A 573 -23.59 -6.50 -8.76
CA LEU A 573 -22.34 -6.48 -8.00
C LEU A 573 -22.13 -5.17 -7.26
N ALA A 574 -22.48 -4.04 -7.89
CA ALA A 574 -22.37 -2.72 -7.26
C ALA A 574 -23.23 -2.64 -5.97
N TYR A 575 -24.43 -3.22 -5.99
CA TYR A 575 -25.29 -3.33 -4.83
C TYR A 575 -24.67 -4.17 -3.70
N LEU A 576 -24.01 -5.28 -4.03
CA LEU A 576 -23.28 -6.09 -3.03
C LEU A 576 -22.13 -5.30 -2.38
N VAL A 577 -21.36 -4.53 -3.15
CA VAL A 577 -20.30 -3.65 -2.60
C VAL A 577 -20.89 -2.65 -1.60
N PHE A 578 -22.06 -2.09 -1.90
CA PHE A 578 -22.78 -1.21 -0.98
C PHE A 578 -23.21 -1.93 0.30
N GLY A 579 -23.75 -3.15 0.17
CA GLY A 579 -24.11 -4.01 1.30
C GLY A 579 -22.91 -4.30 2.21
N HIS A 580 -21.75 -4.64 1.64
CA HIS A 580 -20.52 -4.88 2.40
C HIS A 580 -20.04 -3.64 3.17
N MET A 581 -20.16 -2.44 2.59
CA MET A 581 -19.86 -1.20 3.32
C MET A 581 -20.80 -1.02 4.52
N ARG A 582 -22.09 -1.32 4.36
CA ARG A 582 -23.11 -1.17 5.40
C ARG A 582 -22.89 -2.15 6.57
N GLN A 583 -22.42 -3.36 6.27
CA GLN A 583 -22.11 -4.40 7.25
C GLN A 583 -20.83 -4.15 8.07
N ALA A 584 -20.06 -3.11 7.74
CA ALA A 584 -18.87 -2.78 8.51
C ALA A 584 -19.23 -2.49 9.98
N GLU A 585 -18.49 -3.13 10.90
CA GLU A 585 -18.59 -2.92 12.34
C GLU A 585 -18.26 -1.46 12.69
N ASP A 586 -17.19 -0.93 12.09
CA ASP A 586 -16.77 0.46 12.25
C ASP A 586 -17.72 1.41 11.52
N PHE A 587 -18.38 2.28 12.29
CA PHE A 587 -19.23 3.37 11.79
C PHE A 587 -18.53 4.27 10.77
N ALA A 588 -17.25 4.60 10.99
CA ALA A 588 -16.45 5.41 10.07
C ALA A 588 -16.28 4.77 8.67
N ARG A 589 -16.54 3.46 8.53
CA ARG A 589 -16.43 2.69 7.29
C ARG A 589 -17.78 2.43 6.62
N ARG A 590 -18.88 2.88 7.23
CA ARG A 590 -20.23 2.78 6.66
C ARG A 590 -20.44 3.83 5.55
N PRO A 591 -21.44 3.63 4.68
CA PRO A 591 -21.74 4.57 3.61
C PRO A 591 -22.04 5.98 4.13
N LYS A 592 -21.42 6.99 3.52
CA LYS A 592 -21.66 8.42 3.82
C LYS A 592 -22.81 8.98 2.98
N PRO A 593 -23.34 10.18 3.29
CA PRO A 593 -24.39 10.81 2.47
C PRO A 593 -24.04 10.90 0.97
N ASP A 594 -22.78 11.15 0.62
CA ASP A 594 -22.32 11.18 -0.78
C ASP A 594 -22.36 9.80 -1.46
N THR A 595 -22.02 8.73 -0.73
CA THR A 595 -22.09 7.34 -1.22
C THR A 595 -23.53 6.94 -1.51
N TYR A 596 -24.47 7.23 -0.60
CA TYR A 596 -25.90 7.03 -0.82
C TYR A 596 -26.41 7.83 -2.04
N THR A 597 -26.02 9.10 -2.13
CA THR A 597 -26.38 9.97 -3.26
C THR A 597 -25.94 9.36 -4.59
N LYS A 598 -24.69 8.89 -4.68
CA LYS A 598 -24.15 8.23 -5.88
C LYS A 598 -24.90 6.93 -6.19
N CYS A 599 -25.18 6.11 -5.17
CA CYS A 599 -25.93 4.87 -5.33
C CYS A 599 -27.34 5.14 -5.89
N PHE A 600 -28.10 6.07 -5.32
CA PHE A 600 -29.43 6.43 -5.84
C PHE A 600 -29.40 6.98 -7.26
N ARG A 601 -28.37 7.78 -7.62
CA ARG A 601 -28.21 8.25 -9.01
C ARG A 601 -27.98 7.11 -10.00
N TRP A 602 -27.19 6.11 -9.62
CA TRP A 602 -26.98 4.93 -10.45
C TRP A 602 -28.23 4.05 -10.54
N ILE A 603 -28.93 3.84 -9.43
CA ILE A 603 -30.23 3.14 -9.42
C ILE A 603 -31.24 3.86 -10.31
N ALA A 604 -31.26 5.19 -10.34
CA ALA A 604 -32.12 5.97 -11.24
C ALA A 604 -31.78 5.73 -12.73
N ARG A 605 -30.52 5.45 -13.05
CA ARG A 605 -30.08 5.11 -14.42
C ARG A 605 -30.47 3.69 -14.81
N THR A 606 -30.32 2.73 -13.89
CA THR A 606 -30.66 1.32 -14.13
C THR A 606 -32.15 1.02 -13.99
N ARG A 607 -32.92 1.94 -13.37
CA ARG A 607 -34.37 1.83 -13.09
C ARG A 607 -34.72 0.59 -12.26
N ASP A 608 -33.87 0.27 -11.29
CA ASP A 608 -34.01 -0.93 -10.47
C ASP A 608 -34.82 -0.64 -9.19
N ALA A 609 -36.11 -1.01 -9.22
CA ALA A 609 -37.03 -0.75 -8.12
C ALA A 609 -36.74 -1.60 -6.87
N GLU A 610 -36.22 -2.82 -7.02
CA GLU A 610 -35.96 -3.72 -5.89
C GLU A 610 -34.78 -3.20 -5.06
N HIS A 611 -33.66 -2.89 -5.74
CA HIS A 611 -32.49 -2.32 -5.08
C HIS A 611 -32.80 -0.95 -4.46
N LEU A 612 -33.65 -0.12 -5.10
CA LEU A 612 -34.09 1.17 -4.54
C LEU A 612 -34.75 1.01 -3.17
N VAL A 613 -35.71 0.10 -3.05
CA VAL A 613 -36.44 -0.12 -1.80
C VAL A 613 -35.49 -0.60 -0.69
N LEU A 614 -34.56 -1.50 -1.03
CA LEU A 614 -33.59 -2.02 -0.07
C LEU A 614 -32.61 -0.93 0.41
N VAL A 615 -32.01 -0.16 -0.50
CA VAL A 615 -31.08 0.93 -0.12
C VAL A 615 -31.80 2.03 0.67
N HIS A 616 -33.05 2.36 0.33
CA HIS A 616 -33.84 3.31 1.11
C HIS A 616 -34.16 2.78 2.52
N ASN A 617 -34.48 1.50 2.66
CA ASN A 617 -34.68 0.90 3.98
C ASN A 617 -33.38 0.91 4.80
N MET A 618 -32.23 0.68 4.18
CA MET A 618 -30.92 0.81 4.85
C MET A 618 -30.66 2.24 5.33
N LEU A 619 -30.97 3.24 4.51
CA LEU A 619 -30.86 4.66 4.87
C LEU A 619 -31.71 5.01 6.10
N LYS A 620 -32.95 4.50 6.17
CA LYS A 620 -33.83 4.73 7.34
C LYS A 620 -33.28 4.14 8.65
N LEU A 621 -32.45 3.10 8.56
CA LEU A 621 -31.82 2.46 9.71
C LEU A 621 -30.46 3.11 10.09
N ASP A 622 -29.94 4.01 9.26
CA ASP A 622 -28.68 4.70 9.49
C ASP A 622 -28.91 6.04 10.20
N VAL A 623 -28.85 6.00 11.54
CA VAL A 623 -29.06 7.18 12.40
C VAL A 623 -27.93 8.22 12.27
N GLU A 624 -26.74 7.81 11.84
CA GLU A 624 -25.57 8.69 11.70
C GLU A 624 -25.47 9.41 10.34
N VAL A 625 -26.36 9.10 9.40
CA VAL A 625 -26.31 9.69 8.05
C VAL A 625 -27.20 10.94 8.04
N ASP A 626 -26.55 12.10 7.97
CA ASP A 626 -27.26 13.37 7.85
C ASP A 626 -28.02 13.47 6.53
N LEU A 627 -29.34 13.67 6.62
CA LEU A 627 -30.23 13.85 5.48
C LEU A 627 -30.11 15.27 4.93
N ASN A 628 -29.25 15.47 3.93
CA ASN A 628 -29.14 16.73 3.19
C ASN A 628 -29.97 16.72 1.90
N THR A 629 -30.24 17.91 1.35
CA THR A 629 -31.02 18.08 0.13
C THR A 629 -30.36 17.39 -1.07
N LYS A 630 -29.03 17.24 -1.11
CA LYS A 630 -28.32 16.52 -2.17
C LYS A 630 -28.69 15.02 -2.19
N LEU A 631 -28.76 14.39 -1.02
CA LEU A 631 -29.14 13.00 -0.82
C LEU A 631 -30.62 12.79 -1.14
N LEU A 632 -31.49 13.65 -0.60
CA LEU A 632 -32.93 13.59 -0.86
C LEU A 632 -33.25 13.82 -2.34
N ASN A 633 -32.53 14.70 -3.03
CA ASN A 633 -32.63 14.85 -4.49
C ASN A 633 -32.27 13.55 -5.24
N GLY A 634 -31.23 12.84 -4.79
CA GLY A 634 -30.86 11.55 -5.35
C GLY A 634 -31.97 10.51 -5.17
N LEU A 635 -32.53 10.43 -3.96
CA LEU A 635 -33.64 9.53 -3.63
C LEU A 635 -34.91 9.86 -4.44
N MET A 636 -35.25 11.15 -4.54
CA MET A 636 -36.37 11.65 -5.33
C MET A 636 -36.25 11.27 -6.80
N LEU A 637 -35.05 11.45 -7.38
CA LEU A 637 -34.74 11.08 -8.76
C LEU A 637 -34.87 9.56 -8.97
N ALA A 638 -34.38 8.75 -8.03
CA ALA A 638 -34.47 7.29 -8.13
C ALA A 638 -35.93 6.80 -8.11
N TYR A 639 -36.78 7.34 -7.24
CA TYR A 639 -38.21 7.00 -7.24
C TYR A 639 -38.93 7.43 -8.51
N ALA A 640 -38.62 8.62 -9.04
CA ALA A 640 -39.20 9.10 -10.29
C ALA A 640 -38.77 8.22 -11.49
N ALA A 641 -37.53 7.72 -11.49
CA ALA A 641 -37.03 6.85 -12.55
C ALA A 641 -37.61 5.43 -12.49
N CYS A 642 -37.88 4.90 -11.29
CA CYS A 642 -38.44 3.55 -11.07
C CYS A 642 -39.99 3.51 -11.06
N ASP A 643 -40.65 4.47 -11.71
CA ASP A 643 -42.11 4.54 -11.84
C ASP A 643 -42.89 4.56 -10.52
N MET A 644 -42.33 5.19 -9.48
CA MET A 644 -42.98 5.41 -8.18
C MET A 644 -43.17 6.92 -7.89
N PRO A 645 -43.98 7.65 -8.67
CA PRO A 645 -44.09 9.10 -8.58
C PRO A 645 -44.63 9.58 -7.21
N GLU A 646 -45.55 8.85 -6.59
CA GLU A 646 -46.10 9.23 -5.27
C GLU A 646 -45.04 9.31 -4.19
N LYS A 647 -44.15 8.31 -4.11
CA LYS A 647 -43.04 8.30 -3.15
C LYS A 647 -42.03 9.41 -3.42
N SER A 648 -41.77 9.70 -4.70
CA SER A 648 -40.92 10.83 -5.10
C SER A 648 -41.53 12.16 -4.63
N MET A 649 -42.85 12.33 -4.77
CA MET A 649 -43.58 13.51 -4.31
C MET A 649 -43.56 13.64 -2.78
N GLU A 650 -43.63 12.54 -2.03
CA GLU A 650 -43.43 12.54 -0.57
C GLU A 650 -42.04 13.05 -0.19
N VAL A 651 -40.98 12.58 -0.86
CA VAL A 651 -39.60 13.05 -0.64
C VAL A 651 -39.50 14.55 -0.97
N PHE A 652 -40.14 15.02 -2.03
CA PHE A 652 -40.17 16.45 -2.34
C PHE A 652 -40.81 17.28 -1.21
N ARG A 653 -41.93 16.81 -0.65
CA ARG A 653 -42.58 17.47 0.50
C ARG A 653 -41.67 17.49 1.73
N GLN A 654 -40.88 16.44 1.95
CA GLN A 654 -39.86 16.42 3.01
C GLN A 654 -38.77 17.47 2.78
N ILE A 655 -38.31 17.66 1.54
CA ILE A 655 -37.34 18.72 1.19
C ILE A 655 -37.94 20.11 1.42
N LEU A 656 -39.22 20.32 1.13
CA LEU A 656 -39.89 21.61 1.41
C LEU A 656 -39.99 21.91 2.91
N GLN A 657 -39.98 20.89 3.75
CA GLN A 657 -40.06 21.00 5.22
C GLN A 657 -38.68 21.00 5.88
N SER A 658 -37.59 20.77 5.12
CA SER A 658 -36.24 20.76 5.67
C SER A 658 -35.67 22.16 5.84
N ASP A 659 -34.70 22.31 6.74
CA ASP A 659 -34.02 23.59 6.98
C ASP A 659 -33.21 24.06 5.77
N GLU A 660 -32.69 23.13 4.95
CA GLU A 660 -31.94 23.44 3.72
C GLU A 660 -32.87 23.90 2.58
N GLY A 661 -34.10 23.39 2.53
CA GLY A 661 -35.07 23.70 1.48
C GLY A 661 -34.71 23.15 0.08
N PRO A 662 -35.55 23.45 -0.93
CA PRO A 662 -35.36 22.99 -2.31
C PRO A 662 -34.25 23.78 -3.03
N THR A 663 -33.46 23.07 -3.84
CA THR A 663 -32.47 23.67 -4.74
C THR A 663 -33.01 23.77 -6.17
N HIS A 664 -32.34 24.54 -7.03
CA HIS A 664 -32.65 24.59 -8.47
C HIS A 664 -32.72 23.18 -9.11
N LYS A 665 -31.85 22.26 -8.66
CA LYS A 665 -31.86 20.86 -9.09
C LYS A 665 -33.07 20.08 -8.57
N THR A 666 -33.53 20.37 -7.36
CA THR A 666 -34.74 19.79 -6.79
C THR A 666 -35.95 20.12 -7.67
N VAL A 667 -36.07 21.38 -8.10
CA VAL A 667 -37.17 21.83 -8.97
C VAL A 667 -37.12 21.17 -10.35
N ALA A 668 -35.92 21.04 -10.95
CA ALA A 668 -35.77 20.33 -12.22
C ALA A 668 -36.18 18.84 -12.12
N ILE A 669 -35.78 18.15 -11.03
CA ILE A 669 -36.20 16.76 -10.77
C ILE A 669 -37.71 16.69 -10.51
N PHE A 670 -38.29 17.69 -9.84
CA PHE A 670 -39.73 17.77 -9.61
C PHE A 670 -40.53 17.87 -10.92
N PHE A 671 -40.08 18.66 -11.90
CA PHE A 671 -40.73 18.69 -13.21
C PHE A 671 -40.64 17.34 -13.93
N LYS A 672 -39.47 16.69 -13.87
CA LYS A 672 -39.30 15.34 -14.42
C LYS A 672 -40.24 14.32 -13.76
N LEU A 673 -40.47 14.44 -12.46
CA LEU A 673 -41.47 13.67 -11.72
C LEU A 673 -42.90 13.96 -12.24
N CYS A 674 -43.24 15.23 -12.47
CA CYS A 674 -44.56 15.62 -12.96
C CYS A 674 -44.91 14.95 -14.29
N GLY A 675 -43.92 14.67 -15.16
CA GLY A 675 -44.17 13.95 -16.42
C GLY A 675 -44.78 12.55 -16.25
N LYS A 676 -44.62 11.90 -15.08
CA LYS A 676 -45.17 10.56 -14.78
C LYS A 676 -46.30 10.55 -13.75
N HIS A 677 -46.56 11.68 -13.09
CA HIS A 677 -47.55 11.78 -12.01
C HIS A 677 -48.95 11.98 -12.58
N HIS A 678 -49.99 11.41 -11.95
CA HIS A 678 -51.36 11.48 -12.49
C HIS A 678 -51.91 12.91 -12.66
N ASN A 679 -51.54 13.84 -11.75
CA ASN A 679 -51.88 15.27 -11.84
C ASN A 679 -50.67 16.13 -12.26
N GLY A 680 -49.78 15.58 -13.08
CA GLY A 680 -48.50 16.18 -13.47
C GLY A 680 -48.62 17.61 -13.98
N THR A 681 -49.52 17.87 -14.92
CA THR A 681 -49.73 19.19 -15.54
C THR A 681 -50.07 20.26 -14.51
N GLN A 682 -51.02 19.97 -13.62
CA GLN A 682 -51.47 20.93 -12.60
C GLN A 682 -50.37 21.25 -11.59
N GLU A 683 -49.63 20.25 -11.15
CA GLU A 683 -48.53 20.43 -10.20
C GLU A 683 -47.32 21.14 -10.83
N ALA A 684 -47.00 20.84 -12.10
CA ALA A 684 -45.97 21.56 -12.84
C ALA A 684 -46.32 23.04 -13.02
N MET A 685 -47.56 23.37 -13.41
CA MET A 685 -48.00 24.75 -13.56
C MET A 685 -47.97 25.53 -12.24
N LYS A 686 -48.45 24.93 -11.14
CA LYS A 686 -48.37 25.53 -9.80
C LYS A 686 -46.93 25.78 -9.37
N MET A 687 -46.03 24.83 -9.66
CA MET A 687 -44.62 24.99 -9.32
C MET A 687 -43.97 26.11 -10.13
N MET A 688 -44.20 26.17 -11.44
CA MET A 688 -43.67 27.23 -12.30
C MET A 688 -44.17 28.62 -11.86
N GLN A 689 -45.45 28.74 -11.47
CA GLN A 689 -45.97 29.98 -10.89
C GLN A 689 -45.25 30.36 -9.59
N LYS A 690 -45.00 29.39 -8.70
CA LYS A 690 -44.24 29.63 -7.47
C LYS A 690 -42.79 30.02 -7.73
N VAL A 691 -42.12 29.39 -8.69
CA VAL A 691 -40.75 29.72 -9.12
C VAL A 691 -40.68 31.19 -9.56
N LYS A 692 -41.67 31.66 -10.33
CA LYS A 692 -41.77 33.06 -10.75
C LYS A 692 -42.07 34.01 -9.59
N LEU A 693 -43.00 33.64 -8.70
CA LEU A 693 -43.35 34.46 -7.51
C LEU A 693 -42.18 34.62 -6.54
N LEU A 694 -41.32 33.61 -6.44
CA LEU A 694 -40.14 33.61 -5.59
C LEU A 694 -38.89 34.18 -6.29
N GLU A 695 -39.04 34.71 -7.52
CA GLU A 695 -37.96 35.29 -8.32
C GLU A 695 -36.74 34.36 -8.49
N ILE A 696 -36.97 33.04 -8.54
CA ILE A 696 -35.91 32.06 -8.78
C ILE A 696 -35.49 32.16 -10.25
N GLU A 697 -34.19 32.33 -10.51
CA GLU A 697 -33.65 32.36 -11.87
C GLU A 697 -34.00 31.07 -12.63
N VAL A 698 -34.66 31.22 -13.78
CA VAL A 698 -35.08 30.12 -14.64
C VAL A 698 -34.05 29.95 -15.75
N ASP A 699 -33.14 28.98 -15.57
CA ASP A 699 -32.21 28.62 -16.64
C ASP A 699 -32.91 27.81 -17.75
N ARG A 700 -32.22 27.65 -18.89
CA ARG A 700 -32.75 26.84 -20.01
C ARG A 700 -33.06 25.40 -19.59
N ARG A 701 -32.32 24.84 -18.62
CA ARG A 701 -32.46 23.43 -18.22
C ARG A 701 -33.75 23.20 -17.41
N LEU A 702 -34.01 24.05 -16.44
CA LEU A 702 -35.20 24.00 -15.60
C LEU A 702 -36.45 24.31 -16.43
N TYR A 703 -36.38 25.28 -17.33
CA TYR A 703 -37.49 25.57 -18.24
C TYR A 703 -37.79 24.42 -19.18
N MET A 704 -36.77 23.79 -19.77
CA MET A 704 -36.98 22.62 -20.62
C MET A 704 -37.53 21.43 -19.83
N ALA A 705 -37.11 21.21 -18.58
CA ALA A 705 -37.70 20.17 -17.74
C ALA A 705 -39.21 20.41 -17.51
N PHE A 706 -39.65 21.66 -17.40
CA PHE A 706 -41.06 22.02 -17.34
C PHE A 706 -41.79 21.74 -18.67
N VAL A 707 -41.20 22.09 -19.82
CA VAL A 707 -41.76 21.77 -21.14
C VAL A 707 -41.89 20.25 -21.33
N GLU A 708 -40.86 19.48 -20.96
CA GLU A 708 -40.86 18.02 -20.99
C GLU A 708 -41.96 17.43 -20.10
N ALA A 709 -42.24 18.03 -18.94
CA ALA A 709 -43.30 17.59 -18.04
C ALA A 709 -44.70 17.77 -18.66
N LEU A 710 -44.95 18.89 -19.35
CA LEU A 710 -46.22 19.14 -20.06
C LEU A 710 -46.38 18.18 -21.24
N ALA A 711 -45.29 18.00 -22.00
CA ALA A 711 -45.24 17.11 -23.16
C ALA A 711 -45.52 15.65 -22.78
N ALA A 712 -44.92 15.18 -21.67
CA ALA A 712 -45.13 13.83 -21.15
C ALA A 712 -46.58 13.54 -20.73
N GLN A 713 -47.35 14.58 -20.38
CA GLN A 713 -48.76 14.48 -20.03
C GLN A 713 -49.72 14.62 -21.23
N CYS A 714 -49.19 14.62 -22.47
CA CYS A 714 -49.93 14.84 -23.71
C CYS A 714 -50.58 16.22 -23.85
N GLU A 715 -50.12 17.23 -23.09
CA GLU A 715 -50.64 18.61 -23.19
C GLU A 715 -49.90 19.39 -24.27
N PHE A 716 -50.15 19.02 -25.54
CA PHE A 716 -49.45 19.55 -26.70
C PHE A 716 -49.52 21.08 -26.81
N ASP A 717 -50.73 21.65 -26.69
CA ASP A 717 -50.95 23.09 -26.85
C ASP A 717 -50.18 23.91 -25.83
N LEU A 718 -50.17 23.45 -24.57
CA LEU A 718 -49.46 24.11 -23.48
C LEU A 718 -47.94 24.01 -23.64
N ALA A 719 -47.43 22.87 -24.14
CA ALA A 719 -46.01 22.68 -24.39
C ALA A 719 -45.51 23.54 -25.56
N VAL A 720 -46.29 23.66 -26.64
CA VAL A 720 -46.01 24.57 -27.76
C VAL A 720 -45.98 26.02 -27.30
N GLU A 721 -46.99 26.45 -26.54
CA GLU A 721 -47.04 27.80 -25.98
C GLU A 721 -45.84 28.08 -25.06
N ALA A 722 -45.42 27.08 -24.27
CA ALA A 722 -44.25 27.20 -23.42
C ALA A 722 -42.95 27.38 -24.23
N ILE A 723 -42.76 26.66 -25.35
CA ILE A 723 -41.59 26.85 -26.22
C ILE A 723 -41.61 28.24 -26.87
N ASP A 724 -42.78 28.72 -27.30
CA ASP A 724 -42.90 30.07 -27.87
C ASP A 724 -42.53 31.16 -26.88
N LYS A 725 -42.93 30.99 -25.62
CA LYS A 725 -42.63 31.92 -24.52
C LYS A 725 -41.22 31.77 -23.94
N MET A 726 -40.43 30.80 -24.41
CA MET A 726 -39.10 30.51 -23.85
C MET A 726 -38.19 31.74 -23.87
N HIS A 727 -38.19 32.54 -24.95
CA HIS A 727 -37.34 33.73 -25.02
C HIS A 727 -37.75 34.81 -24.01
N SER A 728 -39.04 35.04 -23.80
CA SER A 728 -39.53 36.01 -22.82
C SER A 728 -39.28 35.58 -21.38
N GLU A 729 -39.25 34.27 -21.12
CA GLU A 729 -39.16 33.71 -19.76
C GLU A 729 -37.72 33.42 -19.33
N THR A 730 -36.84 33.00 -20.25
CA THR A 730 -35.45 32.64 -19.92
C THR A 730 -34.40 33.52 -20.61
N GLY A 731 -34.80 34.43 -21.50
CA GLY A 731 -33.88 35.25 -22.32
C GLY A 731 -33.20 34.50 -23.46
N TYR A 732 -33.43 33.18 -23.61
CA TYR A 732 -32.78 32.33 -24.61
C TYR A 732 -33.76 31.86 -25.68
N LEU A 733 -33.35 31.87 -26.94
CA LEU A 733 -34.13 31.30 -28.04
C LEU A 733 -34.14 29.75 -28.00
N PRO A 734 -35.20 29.08 -28.48
CA PRO A 734 -35.19 27.63 -28.70
C PRO A 734 -34.06 27.21 -29.65
N ASN A 735 -33.47 26.04 -29.41
CA ASN A 735 -32.47 25.42 -30.30
C ASN A 735 -32.94 24.01 -30.75
N TYR A 736 -32.19 23.36 -31.65
CA TYR A 736 -32.53 22.02 -32.14
C TYR A 736 -32.68 21.02 -30.97
N ASN A 737 -31.82 21.08 -29.94
CA ASN A 737 -31.95 20.25 -28.73
C ASN A 737 -33.25 20.50 -27.95
N SER A 738 -33.74 21.74 -27.87
CA SER A 738 -34.98 22.07 -27.15
C SER A 738 -36.19 21.42 -27.84
N ILE A 739 -36.22 21.46 -29.17
CA ILE A 739 -37.25 20.81 -29.98
C ILE A 739 -37.13 19.28 -29.91
N GLY A 740 -35.91 18.76 -29.96
CA GLY A 740 -35.66 17.32 -29.81
C GLY A 740 -36.06 16.78 -28.43
N LEU A 741 -35.83 17.53 -27.35
CA LEU A 741 -36.27 17.13 -26.00
C LEU A 741 -37.79 17.15 -25.89
N PHE A 742 -38.45 18.15 -26.46
CA PHE A 742 -39.90 18.19 -26.55
C PHE A 742 -40.45 16.97 -27.30
N TYR A 743 -39.90 16.64 -28.47
CA TYR A 743 -40.28 15.45 -29.24
C TYR A 743 -40.06 14.15 -28.46
N ASN A 744 -38.92 14.01 -27.78
CA ASN A 744 -38.58 12.80 -27.02
C ASN A 744 -39.46 12.60 -25.77
N ALA A 745 -39.94 13.69 -25.18
CA ALA A 745 -40.78 13.67 -23.97
C ALA A 745 -42.24 13.30 -24.25
N VAL A 746 -42.73 13.51 -25.48
CA VAL A 746 -44.10 13.16 -25.86
C VAL A 746 -44.27 11.64 -25.95
N PRO A 747 -45.28 11.06 -25.29
CA PRO A 747 -45.55 9.63 -25.37
C PRO A 747 -46.31 9.29 -26.67
N TYR A 748 -46.02 8.11 -27.23
CA TYR A 748 -46.62 7.56 -28.46
C TYR A 748 -46.26 8.27 -29.76
N GLN A 749 -46.14 7.49 -30.84
CA GLN A 749 -45.72 7.99 -32.16
C GLN A 749 -46.71 9.00 -32.76
N TYR A 750 -48.02 8.81 -32.55
CA TYR A 750 -49.06 9.70 -33.09
C TYR A 750 -48.86 11.17 -32.67
N TRP A 751 -48.57 11.41 -31.38
CA TRP A 751 -48.35 12.77 -30.87
C TRP A 751 -46.97 13.31 -31.26
N LYS A 752 -45.97 12.43 -31.41
CA LYS A 752 -44.66 12.79 -31.94
C LYS A 752 -44.75 13.31 -33.38
N ASP A 753 -45.60 12.72 -34.21
CA ASP A 753 -45.82 13.16 -35.58
C ASP A 753 -46.44 14.57 -35.64
N GLU A 754 -47.31 14.92 -34.68
CA GLU A 754 -47.85 16.28 -34.53
C GLU A 754 -46.77 17.30 -34.12
N VAL A 755 -45.86 16.92 -33.22
CA VAL A 755 -44.67 17.74 -32.90
C VAL A 755 -43.78 17.94 -34.12
N GLU A 756 -43.58 16.91 -34.93
CA GLU A 756 -42.79 16.99 -36.17
C GLU A 756 -43.43 17.94 -37.20
N LYS A 757 -44.75 17.87 -37.40
CA LYS A 757 -45.46 18.81 -38.28
C LYS A 757 -45.30 20.25 -37.80
N TRP A 758 -45.58 20.50 -36.52
CA TRP A 758 -45.44 21.83 -35.92
C TRP A 758 -44.01 22.37 -36.02
N ALA A 759 -43.01 21.55 -35.71
CA ALA A 759 -41.61 21.97 -35.75
C ALA A 759 -41.13 22.29 -37.17
N ARG A 760 -41.59 21.55 -38.19
CA ARG A 760 -41.30 21.84 -39.61
C ARG A 760 -41.91 23.15 -40.09
N GLU A 761 -43.13 23.47 -39.63
CA GLU A 761 -43.81 24.70 -40.02
C GLU A 761 -43.21 25.93 -39.34
N LYS A 762 -42.89 25.84 -38.05
CA LYS A 762 -42.50 26.99 -37.22
C LYS A 762 -40.99 27.19 -37.10
N TYR A 763 -40.22 26.11 -37.08
CA TYR A 763 -38.76 26.11 -36.91
C TYR A 763 -38.06 25.22 -37.95
N PRO A 764 -38.22 25.50 -39.26
CA PRO A 764 -37.73 24.63 -40.33
C PRO A 764 -36.22 24.40 -40.28
N GLU A 765 -35.44 25.44 -39.95
CA GLU A 765 -33.97 25.35 -39.85
C GLU A 765 -33.51 24.47 -38.68
N LEU A 766 -34.18 24.57 -37.53
CA LEU A 766 -33.85 23.75 -36.35
C LEU A 766 -34.27 22.30 -36.54
N TRP A 767 -35.39 22.05 -37.24
CA TRP A 767 -35.83 20.71 -37.58
C TRP A 767 -34.89 20.04 -38.60
N ALA A 768 -34.37 20.79 -39.56
CA ALA A 768 -33.37 20.29 -40.52
C ALA A 768 -32.10 19.81 -39.78
N GLN A 769 -31.59 20.60 -38.83
CA GLN A 769 -30.44 20.22 -37.99
C GLN A 769 -30.74 18.98 -37.12
N LEU A 770 -31.95 18.89 -36.55
CA LEU A 770 -32.36 17.74 -35.73
C LEU A 770 -32.49 16.46 -36.58
N SER A 771 -32.88 16.58 -37.85
CA SER A 771 -33.06 15.43 -38.76
C SER A 771 -31.76 14.76 -39.17
N GLU A 772 -30.61 15.42 -38.98
CA GLU A 772 -29.28 14.83 -39.17
C GLU A 772 -28.87 13.89 -38.02
N ILE A 773 -29.58 13.94 -36.88
CA ILE A 773 -29.31 13.13 -35.70
C ILE A 773 -30.00 11.76 -35.82
N GLU A 774 -29.29 10.69 -35.48
CA GLU A 774 -29.82 9.33 -35.50
C GLU A 774 -31.04 9.16 -34.58
N ARG A 775 -32.04 8.40 -35.05
CA ARG A 775 -33.22 8.01 -34.27
C ARG A 775 -33.12 6.55 -33.87
N THR A 776 -33.49 6.25 -32.63
CA THR A 776 -33.65 4.88 -32.10
C THR A 776 -35.13 4.57 -31.88
N GLU A 777 -35.53 3.33 -32.14
CA GLU A 777 -36.89 2.87 -31.92
C GLU A 777 -36.99 2.29 -30.50
N GLU A 778 -37.81 2.91 -29.65
CA GLU A 778 -38.16 2.43 -28.31
C GLU A 778 -39.64 2.02 -28.26
N GLU A 779 -40.09 1.37 -27.17
CA GLU A 779 -41.50 0.96 -26.99
C GLU A 779 -42.51 2.13 -27.11
N GLU A 780 -42.07 3.35 -26.81
CA GLU A 780 -42.86 4.60 -26.90
C GLU A 780 -42.78 5.29 -28.28
N GLY A 781 -42.13 4.66 -29.27
CA GLY A 781 -41.90 5.18 -30.62
C GLY A 781 -40.47 5.72 -30.82
N LEU A 782 -40.24 6.40 -31.94
CA LEU A 782 -38.92 6.91 -32.32
C LEU A 782 -38.45 7.99 -31.32
N LYS A 783 -37.16 7.96 -30.95
CA LYS A 783 -36.50 9.01 -30.16
C LYS A 783 -35.20 9.43 -30.84
N PHE A 784 -34.89 10.73 -30.76
CA PHE A 784 -33.59 11.23 -31.22
C PHE A 784 -32.51 10.89 -30.19
N ASN A 785 -31.33 10.47 -30.66
CA ASN A 785 -30.13 10.25 -29.84
C ASN A 785 -29.47 11.59 -29.44
N ILE A 786 -30.23 12.44 -28.77
CA ILE A 786 -29.74 13.70 -28.22
C ILE A 786 -29.28 13.47 -26.78
N THR A 787 -28.08 13.95 -26.46
CA THR A 787 -27.74 14.20 -25.07
C THR A 787 -28.61 15.37 -24.63
N GLY A 788 -29.61 15.08 -23.80
CA GLY A 788 -30.44 16.14 -23.23
C GLY A 788 -29.60 17.13 -22.44
N TYR A 789 -30.24 18.14 -21.88
CA TYR A 789 -29.69 18.79 -20.69
C TYR A 789 -29.76 17.77 -19.56
N GLU A 790 -28.92 16.72 -19.62
CA GLU A 790 -28.81 15.76 -18.54
C GLU A 790 -28.71 16.60 -17.28
N VAL A 791 -29.53 16.25 -16.30
CA VAL A 791 -29.35 16.72 -14.94
C VAL A 791 -28.04 16.06 -14.48
N VAL A 792 -26.91 16.57 -14.99
CA VAL A 792 -25.57 16.25 -14.54
C VAL A 792 -25.53 16.85 -13.15
N VAL A 793 -25.68 15.96 -12.17
CA VAL A 793 -25.52 16.25 -10.76
C VAL A 793 -24.42 15.36 -10.25
#